data_AF-A0A2E1AJ60-F1
#
_entry.id   AF-A0A2E1AJ60-F1
#
_cell.length_a   1.000
_cell.length_b   1.000
_cell.length_c   1.000
_cell.angle_alpha   90.00
_cell.angle_beta   90.00
_cell.angle_gamma   90.00
#
_symmetry.space_group_name_H-M   'P 1'
#
loop_
_entity.id
_entity.type
_entity.pdbx_description
1 polymer ?
#
loop_
_entity_poly.entity_id
_entity_poly.type
_entity_poly.pdbx_seq_one_letter_code
_entity_poly.pdbx_strand_id
1 'polypeptide(L)'
;MAFIEAPTNFYLGRMYDNRAKKLTDDVVYYDSRDLTTHAVVVGMTGSGKTGLCISMLEEAILDNIPAIVIDPKGDITNLALTFPNLDPQEFRPWIMEDDARRANMSPDQFAAHEAAKWRDGLARWDIVPDRLKWLKLATRLSIYTPGSDMGLPISILASLKAPRMDWNTQTELIRERINGVVTAIYALAGMNMRPVTDEPHVLMANIIEYNWRMGRDMTIEDIILQIQQPPFEKLGVFAVDQYISEKKRYNLAMELNSVIAAPSFASWIQGEPLDIQHLLYTPDGKPKVSVFYIAHLSDQERMFIMTLLLESMNAWMRMQSGTSSLRALLYVDEMFGYFPPYPKNPPTKDPLMRLLKQARAFGVGLILATQNPGDLDYKGLTNAGTWFIGRLQSENDYKRVMAGLRELATAEDDLNIEESGQLIAELKPRVFLMRNVHNRGGPLLVHTRWAMNYLAGPLTRPQISQLMAGKKQQLSSMMQQNPYAQPQLQHNPWQQAQQGYASAMTQPMGYGAQSAPPMNNAMGGMTPPPPPGFNAPSQGTPPYGTPPQQGTPPYGAPAQPAYGAQQAGNSSQSGRLPGNFIQSPSPPPIPNEIDQYFLPTTLTDQQAFSQAGQRFSGGQVLLAYVPVLVAQTTVRYSQKSAQIYTTRRYAFHVPELMPSGLVHWDEHVAPVVDSRQLSREPFNANVAVYQEPTAGLTDPKRVKALQKDVVDFLYNTARLIIPYHKKFKLYGDPDTDMSDYQARVTQQAREARDDEMDKLNQKYGAAMDRLEEKLRRKERELEAERMEIRDRKRESLYTTGEAVLSIFKGRTNYTLSRMSRANRYKRQTEADIEESHEVISELEREMVDLEAEYEQKLNEINQKWVEIAADIEEQTISPYKKDIALDVYGVGWIPHYYVNTGGQPLVVPAFG
;
A
#
# COMPACT_ATOMS: atom_id res chain seq x y z
N MET A 1 -13.84 -16.11 -38.60
CA MET A 1 -13.67 -17.56 -38.90
C MET A 1 -14.28 -18.35 -37.74
N ALA A 2 -14.33 -19.69 -37.81
CA ALA A 2 -14.58 -20.47 -36.60
C ALA A 2 -13.42 -20.25 -35.61
N PHE A 3 -13.71 -20.20 -34.31
CA PHE A 3 -12.68 -20.16 -33.27
C PHE A 3 -12.07 -21.56 -33.15
N ILE A 4 -10.79 -21.71 -33.51
CA ILE A 4 -10.08 -22.99 -33.50
C ILE A 4 -9.13 -22.99 -32.31
N GLU A 5 -9.50 -23.69 -31.24
CA GLU A 5 -8.53 -24.05 -30.21
C GLU A 5 -7.60 -25.12 -30.79
N ALA A 6 -6.38 -24.69 -31.11
CA ALA A 6 -5.27 -25.56 -31.46
C ALA A 6 -4.28 -25.58 -30.28
N PRO A 7 -3.84 -26.76 -29.80
CA PRO A 7 -2.80 -26.85 -28.79
C PRO A 7 -1.56 -26.03 -29.18
N THR A 8 -0.86 -25.49 -28.19
CA THR A 8 0.27 -24.57 -28.34
C THR A 8 0.01 -23.21 -29.00
N ASN A 9 -1.24 -22.86 -29.39
CA ASN A 9 -1.55 -21.55 -30.00
C ASN A 9 -2.33 -20.63 -29.04
N PHE A 10 -1.63 -19.74 -28.34
CA PHE A 10 -2.22 -18.74 -27.45
C PHE A 10 -2.96 -17.66 -28.25
N TYR A 11 -4.26 -17.50 -28.03
CA TYR A 11 -5.04 -16.39 -28.60
C TYR A 11 -4.74 -15.09 -27.85
N LEU A 12 -3.94 -14.20 -28.46
CA LEU A 12 -3.57 -12.91 -27.83
C LEU A 12 -4.51 -11.76 -28.19
N GLY A 13 -5.13 -11.79 -29.37
CA GLY A 13 -6.01 -10.71 -29.83
C GLY A 13 -6.09 -10.60 -31.36
N ARG A 14 -6.05 -9.38 -31.88
CA ARG A 14 -6.13 -9.07 -33.32
C ARG A 14 -5.09 -8.01 -33.68
N MET A 15 -4.69 -7.96 -34.94
CA MET A 15 -3.75 -6.95 -35.42
C MET A 15 -4.37 -5.53 -35.37
N TYR A 16 -3.53 -4.52 -35.17
CA TYR A 16 -3.94 -3.13 -35.04
C TYR A 16 -3.24 -2.25 -36.09
N ASP A 17 -4.04 -1.63 -36.96
CA ASP A 17 -3.57 -0.64 -37.92
C ASP A 17 -3.41 0.71 -37.21
N ASN A 18 -2.18 1.15 -36.96
CA ASN A 18 -1.93 2.47 -36.36
C ASN A 18 -2.18 3.64 -37.31
N ARG A 19 -2.15 3.45 -38.64
CA ARG A 19 -2.42 4.53 -39.61
C ARG A 19 -3.93 4.83 -39.66
N ALA A 20 -4.77 3.80 -39.72
CA ALA A 20 -6.23 3.96 -39.60
C ALA A 20 -6.74 3.90 -38.15
N LYS A 21 -5.84 3.81 -37.16
CA LYS A 21 -6.09 3.78 -35.70
C LYS A 21 -7.15 2.76 -35.24
N LYS A 22 -7.26 1.61 -35.93
CA LYS A 22 -8.35 0.62 -35.81
C LYS A 22 -7.84 -0.82 -35.66
N LEU A 23 -8.71 -1.71 -35.19
CA LEU A 23 -8.51 -3.16 -35.31
C LEU A 23 -8.62 -3.61 -36.77
N THR A 24 -7.90 -4.66 -37.15
CA THR A 24 -8.22 -5.49 -38.31
C THR A 24 -8.97 -6.76 -37.87
N ASP A 25 -9.44 -7.55 -38.84
CA ASP A 25 -10.07 -8.85 -38.58
C ASP A 25 -9.03 -9.98 -38.38
N ASP A 26 -7.74 -9.70 -38.57
CA ASP A 26 -6.64 -10.66 -38.49
C ASP A 26 -6.36 -11.05 -37.04
N VAL A 27 -6.60 -12.31 -36.69
CA VAL A 27 -6.36 -12.85 -35.36
C VAL A 27 -4.87 -13.11 -35.14
N VAL A 28 -4.35 -12.63 -34.00
CA VAL A 28 -2.98 -12.93 -33.54
C VAL A 28 -3.03 -14.13 -32.59
N TYR A 29 -2.64 -15.28 -33.12
CA TYR A 29 -2.19 -16.42 -32.33
C TYR A 29 -0.67 -16.31 -32.09
N TYR A 30 -0.22 -16.80 -30.96
CA TYR A 30 1.18 -16.83 -30.55
C TYR A 30 1.57 -18.25 -30.13
N ASP A 31 2.70 -18.75 -30.62
CA ASP A 31 3.15 -20.12 -30.35
C ASP A 31 3.74 -20.24 -28.94
N SER A 32 3.15 -21.08 -28.09
CA SER A 32 3.60 -21.28 -26.70
C SER A 32 5.03 -21.84 -26.63
N ARG A 33 5.52 -22.47 -27.70
CA ARG A 33 6.90 -22.97 -27.79
C ARG A 33 7.92 -21.83 -27.89
N ASP A 34 7.53 -20.65 -28.38
CA ASP A 34 8.42 -19.49 -28.47
C ASP A 34 8.78 -18.93 -27.08
N LEU A 35 7.95 -19.17 -26.07
CA LEU A 35 8.25 -18.86 -24.67
C LEU A 35 9.40 -19.71 -24.09
N THR A 36 9.84 -20.79 -24.76
CA THR A 36 11.12 -21.44 -24.42
C THR A 36 12.30 -20.49 -24.63
N THR A 37 12.18 -19.48 -25.50
CA THR A 37 13.12 -18.34 -25.60
C THR A 37 12.72 -17.13 -24.76
N HIS A 38 11.75 -17.27 -23.87
CA HIS A 38 11.32 -16.22 -22.93
C HIS A 38 10.65 -14.99 -23.61
N ALA A 39 9.88 -14.25 -22.82
CA ALA A 39 9.24 -13.00 -23.22
C ALA A 39 9.52 -11.87 -22.23
N VAL A 40 9.73 -10.66 -22.75
CA VAL A 40 9.78 -9.41 -21.97
C VAL A 40 8.57 -8.56 -22.30
N VAL A 41 7.89 -8.03 -21.28
CA VAL A 41 6.71 -7.17 -21.43
C VAL A 41 6.96 -5.81 -20.78
N VAL A 42 7.06 -4.77 -21.61
CA VAL A 42 7.32 -3.40 -21.20
C VAL A 42 6.09 -2.53 -21.44
N GLY A 43 5.71 -1.71 -20.47
CA GLY A 43 4.76 -0.63 -20.72
C GLY A 43 4.38 0.12 -19.45
N MET A 44 4.19 1.44 -19.57
CA MET A 44 3.81 2.32 -18.46
C MET A 44 2.51 1.87 -17.76
N THR A 45 2.25 2.39 -16.56
CA THR A 45 0.95 2.26 -15.89
C THR A 45 -0.18 2.70 -16.83
N GLY A 46 -1.21 1.86 -16.99
CA GLY A 46 -2.32 2.10 -17.94
C GLY A 46 -2.05 1.69 -19.40
N SER A 47 -0.83 1.25 -19.76
CA SER A 47 -0.53 0.69 -21.09
C SER A 47 -1.34 -0.56 -21.44
N GLY A 48 -1.87 -1.26 -20.43
CA GLY A 48 -2.57 -2.54 -20.57
C GLY A 48 -1.72 -3.77 -20.22
N LYS A 49 -0.44 -3.59 -19.82
CA LYS A 49 0.52 -4.67 -19.48
C LYS A 49 -0.11 -5.85 -18.74
N THR A 50 -0.75 -5.59 -17.61
CA THR A 50 -1.40 -6.60 -16.76
C THR A 50 -2.45 -7.44 -17.50
N GLY A 51 -3.22 -6.83 -18.41
CA GLY A 51 -4.21 -7.53 -19.24
C GLY A 51 -3.58 -8.44 -20.31
N LEU A 52 -2.44 -8.05 -20.89
CA LEU A 52 -1.64 -8.91 -21.76
C LEU A 52 -1.11 -10.13 -20.98
N CYS A 53 -0.45 -9.86 -19.85
CA CYS A 53 0.14 -10.90 -19.00
C CYS A 53 -0.90 -11.91 -18.49
N ILE A 54 -2.06 -11.43 -18.03
CA ILE A 54 -3.17 -12.30 -17.62
C ILE A 54 -3.72 -13.07 -18.82
N SER A 55 -3.87 -12.45 -20.00
CA SER A 55 -4.29 -13.20 -21.21
C SER A 55 -3.32 -14.32 -21.56
N MET A 56 -2.00 -14.09 -21.49
CA MET A 56 -1.00 -15.14 -21.73
C MET A 56 -1.08 -16.28 -20.69
N LEU A 57 -1.33 -15.96 -19.42
CA LEU A 57 -1.50 -16.95 -18.35
C LEU A 57 -2.83 -17.71 -18.45
N GLU A 58 -3.91 -17.08 -18.92
CA GLU A 58 -5.19 -17.72 -19.24
C GLU A 58 -5.03 -18.76 -20.38
N GLU A 59 -4.35 -18.41 -21.47
CA GLU A 59 -4.08 -19.36 -22.57
C GLU A 59 -3.16 -20.50 -22.10
N ALA A 60 -2.14 -20.20 -21.27
CA ALA A 60 -1.28 -21.22 -20.67
C ALA A 60 -2.07 -22.21 -19.79
N ILE A 61 -3.05 -21.75 -19.01
CA ILE A 61 -3.92 -22.62 -18.21
C ILE A 61 -4.76 -23.54 -19.11
N LEU A 62 -5.32 -23.02 -20.21
CA LEU A 62 -6.10 -23.82 -21.17
C LEU A 62 -5.25 -24.88 -21.88
N ASP A 63 -4.04 -24.52 -22.30
CA ASP A 63 -3.04 -25.42 -22.92
C ASP A 63 -2.34 -26.33 -21.88
N ASN A 64 -2.79 -26.32 -20.62
CA ASN A 64 -2.31 -27.15 -19.52
C ASN A 64 -0.81 -26.97 -19.18
N ILE A 65 -0.30 -25.74 -19.35
CA ILE A 65 1.05 -25.35 -18.94
C ILE A 65 1.02 -24.82 -17.49
N PRO A 66 1.77 -25.41 -16.55
CA PRO A 66 1.86 -24.92 -15.18
C PRO A 66 2.73 -23.65 -15.09
N ALA A 67 2.44 -22.80 -14.11
CA ALA A 67 3.16 -21.55 -13.92
C ALA A 67 3.42 -21.23 -12.45
N ILE A 68 4.64 -20.78 -12.15
CA ILE A 68 4.94 -20.01 -10.95
C ILE A 68 4.87 -18.53 -11.34
N VAL A 69 4.11 -17.76 -10.58
CA VAL A 69 3.79 -16.34 -10.84
C VAL A 69 4.25 -15.55 -9.64
N ILE A 70 5.08 -14.52 -9.84
CA ILE A 70 5.56 -13.64 -8.76
C ILE A 70 4.87 -12.29 -8.92
N ASP A 71 4.15 -11.87 -7.88
CA ASP A 71 3.23 -10.73 -7.91
C ASP A 71 3.50 -9.75 -6.74
N PRO A 72 4.38 -8.74 -6.95
CA PRO A 72 4.65 -7.70 -5.97
C PRO A 72 3.58 -6.60 -5.93
N LYS A 73 2.57 -6.61 -6.83
CA LYS A 73 1.53 -5.57 -6.91
C LYS A 73 0.15 -6.07 -6.51
N GLY A 74 -0.11 -7.38 -6.54
CA GLY A 74 -1.41 -8.00 -6.28
C GLY A 74 -2.33 -8.06 -7.50
N ASP A 75 -1.87 -7.57 -8.66
CA ASP A 75 -2.65 -7.44 -9.89
C ASP A 75 -2.94 -8.79 -10.56
N ILE A 76 -2.06 -9.78 -10.43
CA ILE A 76 -2.16 -11.08 -11.11
C ILE A 76 -2.98 -12.08 -10.28
N THR A 77 -3.20 -11.82 -8.99
CA THR A 77 -4.17 -12.56 -8.16
C THR A 77 -5.60 -12.57 -8.74
N ASN A 78 -5.93 -11.61 -9.63
CA ASN A 78 -7.16 -11.59 -10.44
C ASN A 78 -7.38 -12.86 -11.28
N LEU A 79 -6.36 -13.70 -11.52
CA LEU A 79 -6.52 -15.06 -12.08
C LEU A 79 -7.50 -15.94 -11.28
N ALA A 80 -7.80 -15.61 -10.02
CA ALA A 80 -8.82 -16.30 -9.23
C ALA A 80 -10.25 -15.98 -9.67
N LEU A 81 -10.47 -14.77 -10.23
CA LEU A 81 -11.77 -14.17 -10.49
C LEU A 81 -12.32 -14.56 -11.88
N THR A 82 -12.41 -15.87 -12.13
CA THR A 82 -13.09 -16.42 -13.32
C THR A 82 -14.56 -16.67 -12.98
N PHE A 83 -15.50 -16.03 -13.69
CA PHE A 83 -16.95 -16.06 -13.42
C PHE A 83 -17.72 -16.58 -14.66
N PRO A 84 -17.90 -17.90 -14.84
CA PRO A 84 -18.37 -18.45 -16.12
C PRO A 84 -19.82 -18.11 -16.50
N ASN A 85 -20.65 -17.73 -15.53
CA ASN A 85 -22.02 -17.31 -15.77
C ASN A 85 -22.14 -15.78 -15.97
N LEU A 86 -21.10 -15.03 -15.59
CA LEU A 86 -21.08 -13.57 -15.57
C LEU A 86 -22.28 -12.99 -14.79
N ASP A 87 -22.56 -13.56 -13.61
CA ASP A 87 -23.62 -13.09 -12.72
C ASP A 87 -23.14 -11.88 -11.90
N PRO A 88 -23.89 -10.76 -11.82
CA PRO A 88 -23.55 -9.61 -10.98
C PRO A 88 -23.16 -9.94 -9.53
N GLN A 89 -23.75 -10.99 -8.94
CA GLN A 89 -23.42 -11.44 -7.58
C GLN A 89 -21.99 -12.00 -7.46
N GLU A 90 -21.43 -12.58 -8.55
CA GLU A 90 -20.03 -13.02 -8.57
C GLU A 90 -19.05 -11.83 -8.56
N PHE A 91 -19.41 -10.69 -9.16
CA PHE A 91 -18.58 -9.47 -9.22
C PHE A 91 -18.66 -8.62 -7.94
N ARG A 92 -19.81 -8.60 -7.26
CA ARG A 92 -20.12 -7.72 -6.11
C ARG A 92 -19.09 -7.71 -4.96
N PRO A 93 -18.40 -8.81 -4.60
CA PRO A 93 -17.36 -8.80 -3.56
C PRO A 93 -16.00 -8.20 -3.98
N TRP A 94 -15.80 -7.93 -5.27
CA TRP A 94 -14.50 -7.55 -5.85
C TRP A 94 -14.48 -6.16 -6.49
N ILE A 95 -15.65 -5.53 -6.65
CA ILE A 95 -15.73 -4.12 -7.05
C ILE A 95 -15.19 -3.21 -5.94
N MET A 96 -14.56 -2.09 -6.33
CA MET A 96 -14.20 -1.03 -5.41
C MET A 96 -15.41 -0.12 -5.19
N GLU A 97 -15.90 -0.01 -3.95
CA GLU A 97 -17.11 0.78 -3.66
C GLU A 97 -16.92 2.28 -3.94
N ASP A 98 -15.68 2.76 -3.92
CA ASP A 98 -15.30 4.12 -4.35
C ASP A 98 -15.58 4.37 -5.84
N ASP A 99 -15.39 3.36 -6.70
CA ASP A 99 -15.66 3.50 -8.13
C ASP A 99 -17.17 3.41 -8.43
N ALA A 100 -17.93 2.64 -7.63
CA ALA A 100 -19.39 2.72 -7.65
C ALA A 100 -19.89 4.11 -7.24
N ARG A 101 -19.32 4.69 -6.16
CA ARG A 101 -19.62 6.07 -5.72
C ARG A 101 -19.27 7.10 -6.80
N ARG A 102 -18.08 7.03 -7.41
CA ARG A 102 -17.66 7.90 -8.53
C ARG A 102 -18.56 7.76 -9.76
N ALA A 103 -19.05 6.56 -10.05
CA ALA A 103 -20.01 6.30 -11.13
C ALA A 103 -21.45 6.77 -10.82
N ASN A 104 -21.72 7.28 -9.60
CA ASN A 104 -23.06 7.60 -9.10
C ASN A 104 -24.02 6.40 -9.13
N MET A 105 -23.50 5.20 -8.83
CA MET A 105 -24.24 3.94 -8.80
C MET A 105 -24.21 3.34 -7.39
N SER A 106 -25.25 2.59 -7.01
CA SER A 106 -25.12 1.69 -5.86
C SER A 106 -24.09 0.58 -6.18
N PRO A 107 -23.42 -0.01 -5.17
CA PRO A 107 -22.49 -1.11 -5.42
C PRO A 107 -23.10 -2.28 -6.20
N ASP A 108 -24.37 -2.62 -5.98
CA ASP A 108 -25.04 -3.71 -6.69
C ASP A 108 -25.36 -3.34 -8.16
N GLN A 109 -25.71 -2.08 -8.43
CA GLN A 109 -25.83 -1.55 -9.79
C GLN A 109 -24.48 -1.52 -10.52
N PHE A 110 -23.41 -1.15 -9.81
CA PHE A 110 -22.06 -1.12 -10.38
C PHE A 110 -21.54 -2.55 -10.66
N ALA A 111 -21.81 -3.51 -9.79
CA ALA A 111 -21.51 -4.93 -10.04
C ALA A 111 -22.27 -5.46 -11.27
N ALA A 112 -23.54 -5.07 -11.45
CA ALA A 112 -24.32 -5.42 -12.64
C ALA A 112 -23.80 -4.75 -13.93
N HIS A 113 -23.35 -3.50 -13.83
CA HIS A 113 -22.67 -2.79 -14.91
C HIS A 113 -21.36 -3.47 -15.32
N GLU A 114 -20.50 -3.82 -14.35
CA GLU A 114 -19.22 -4.51 -14.62
C GLU A 114 -19.44 -5.91 -15.21
N ALA A 115 -20.44 -6.67 -14.74
CA ALA A 115 -20.82 -7.95 -15.31
C ALA A 115 -21.32 -7.83 -16.78
N ALA A 116 -22.10 -6.80 -17.09
CA ALA A 116 -22.54 -6.52 -18.47
C ALA A 116 -21.37 -6.10 -19.36
N LYS A 117 -20.52 -5.18 -18.88
CA LYS A 117 -19.27 -4.73 -19.52
C LYS A 117 -18.32 -5.88 -19.84
N TRP A 118 -18.17 -6.87 -18.94
CA TRP A 118 -17.39 -8.07 -19.23
C TRP A 118 -18.04 -8.96 -20.28
N ARG A 119 -19.36 -9.17 -20.22
CA ARG A 119 -20.11 -9.95 -21.22
C ARG A 119 -19.98 -9.36 -22.63
N ASP A 120 -20.17 -8.05 -22.75
CA ASP A 120 -19.95 -7.28 -23.98
C ASP A 120 -18.49 -7.31 -24.43
N GLY A 121 -17.55 -7.20 -23.49
CA GLY A 121 -16.12 -7.27 -23.74
C GLY A 121 -15.73 -8.60 -24.37
N LEU A 122 -16.09 -9.71 -23.74
CA LEU A 122 -15.80 -11.07 -24.19
C LEU A 122 -16.43 -11.37 -25.57
N ALA A 123 -17.69 -10.98 -25.76
CA ALA A 123 -18.41 -11.20 -27.02
C ALA A 123 -17.76 -10.50 -28.23
N ARG A 124 -17.15 -9.31 -28.06
CA ARG A 124 -16.46 -8.58 -29.14
C ARG A 124 -15.16 -9.26 -29.62
N TRP A 125 -14.63 -10.19 -28.81
CA TRP A 125 -13.44 -10.99 -29.10
C TRP A 125 -13.78 -12.47 -29.33
N ASP A 126 -15.04 -12.77 -29.68
CA ASP A 126 -15.53 -14.12 -30.00
C ASP A 126 -15.41 -15.15 -28.84
N ILE A 127 -15.21 -14.67 -27.60
CA ILE A 127 -15.02 -15.53 -26.43
C ILE A 127 -16.38 -15.96 -25.86
N VAL A 128 -16.71 -17.24 -26.07
CA VAL A 128 -17.98 -17.83 -25.61
C VAL A 128 -17.95 -18.24 -24.12
N PRO A 129 -19.10 -18.27 -23.41
CA PRO A 129 -19.17 -18.64 -21.99
C PRO A 129 -18.61 -20.04 -21.67
N ASP A 130 -18.69 -20.99 -22.61
CA ASP A 130 -18.12 -22.33 -22.41
C ASP A 130 -16.59 -22.30 -22.30
N ARG A 131 -15.91 -21.35 -22.95
CA ARG A 131 -14.46 -21.14 -22.79
C ARG A 131 -14.10 -20.69 -21.38
N LEU A 132 -14.94 -19.85 -20.75
CA LEU A 132 -14.77 -19.48 -19.34
C LEU A 132 -15.00 -20.68 -18.40
N LYS A 133 -15.90 -21.61 -18.76
CA LYS A 133 -16.07 -22.88 -18.01
C LYS A 133 -14.84 -23.77 -18.16
N TRP A 134 -14.29 -23.91 -19.37
CA TRP A 134 -13.05 -24.68 -19.61
C TRP A 134 -11.88 -24.08 -18.83
N LEU A 135 -11.71 -22.75 -18.85
CA LEU A 135 -10.74 -22.05 -18.02
C LEU A 135 -10.97 -22.38 -16.53
N LYS A 136 -12.18 -22.17 -15.99
CA LYS A 136 -12.49 -22.45 -14.57
C LYS A 136 -12.20 -23.90 -14.15
N LEU A 137 -12.39 -24.88 -15.04
CA LEU A 137 -12.11 -26.30 -14.80
C LEU A 137 -10.62 -26.67 -14.92
N ALA A 138 -9.86 -25.93 -15.73
CA ALA A 138 -8.41 -26.07 -15.86
C ALA A 138 -7.65 -25.34 -14.74
N THR A 139 -8.15 -24.18 -14.28
CA THR A 139 -7.53 -23.29 -13.28
C THR A 139 -7.35 -23.96 -11.92
N ARG A 140 -6.16 -24.54 -11.69
CA ARG A 140 -5.69 -24.98 -10.37
C ARG A 140 -4.82 -23.90 -9.73
N LEU A 141 -5.41 -22.73 -9.51
CA LEU A 141 -4.73 -21.57 -8.95
C LEU A 141 -4.60 -21.64 -7.42
N SER A 142 -3.39 -21.47 -6.89
CA SER A 142 -3.09 -21.27 -5.47
C SER A 142 -2.39 -19.93 -5.26
N ILE A 143 -2.81 -19.15 -4.26
CA ILE A 143 -2.16 -17.88 -3.88
C ILE A 143 -1.39 -18.11 -2.58
N TYR A 144 -0.06 -18.02 -2.65
CA TYR A 144 0.86 -18.10 -1.53
C TYR A 144 1.21 -16.71 -1.02
N THR A 145 1.33 -16.59 0.29
CA THR A 145 1.73 -15.35 0.98
C THR A 145 2.94 -15.63 1.87
N PRO A 146 4.18 -15.58 1.36
CA PRO A 146 5.37 -15.84 2.18
C PRO A 146 5.42 -14.91 3.40
N GLY A 147 5.85 -15.41 4.56
CA GLY A 147 5.84 -14.63 5.81
C GLY A 147 4.44 -14.28 6.36
N SER A 148 3.35 -14.81 5.80
CA SER A 148 1.98 -14.51 6.25
C SER A 148 1.04 -15.70 6.07
N ASP A 149 -0.02 -15.78 6.88
CA ASP A 149 -1.07 -16.78 6.72
C ASP A 149 -2.29 -16.26 5.92
N MET A 150 -2.21 -15.06 5.33
CA MET A 150 -3.35 -14.43 4.65
C MET A 150 -3.82 -15.19 3.40
N GLY A 151 -2.91 -15.88 2.70
CA GLY A 151 -3.23 -16.87 1.66
C GLY A 151 -2.85 -18.28 2.11
N LEU A 152 -2.12 -19.00 1.27
CA LEU A 152 -1.42 -20.22 1.69
C LEU A 152 -0.02 -19.86 2.24
N PRO A 153 0.34 -20.26 3.47
CA PRO A 153 1.70 -20.10 3.98
C PRO A 153 2.67 -21.06 3.26
N ILE A 154 3.91 -20.63 3.07
CA ILE A 154 5.00 -21.42 2.46
C ILE A 154 6.15 -21.57 3.46
N SER A 155 6.62 -22.81 3.66
CA SER A 155 7.70 -23.15 4.58
C SER A 155 9.04 -23.20 3.85
N ILE A 156 9.98 -22.34 4.27
CA ILE A 156 11.35 -22.31 3.73
C ILE A 156 12.21 -23.50 4.21
N LEU A 157 11.80 -24.22 5.27
CA LEU A 157 12.59 -25.28 5.91
C LEU A 157 12.96 -26.43 4.96
N ALA A 158 12.17 -26.66 3.91
CA ALA A 158 12.44 -27.69 2.91
C ALA A 158 13.73 -27.45 2.10
N SER A 159 14.18 -26.19 2.01
CA SER A 159 15.45 -25.84 1.36
C SER A 159 16.68 -26.38 2.12
N LEU A 160 16.59 -26.43 3.46
CA LEU A 160 17.65 -26.82 4.40
C LEU A 160 17.83 -28.33 4.57
N LYS A 161 16.88 -29.13 4.06
CA LYS A 161 16.92 -30.59 4.14
C LYS A 161 18.02 -31.18 3.27
N ALA A 162 18.68 -32.21 3.79
CA ALA A 162 19.75 -32.90 3.08
C ALA A 162 19.19 -33.56 1.81
N PRO A 163 19.77 -33.26 0.62
CA PRO A 163 19.26 -33.82 -0.62
C PRO A 163 19.51 -35.33 -0.67
N ARG A 164 18.50 -36.09 -1.11
CA ARG A 164 18.62 -37.53 -1.43
C ARG A 164 19.31 -37.73 -2.79
N MET A 165 20.49 -37.14 -2.93
CA MET A 165 21.33 -37.15 -4.13
C MET A 165 22.65 -37.86 -3.83
N ASP A 166 23.21 -38.54 -4.83
CA ASP A 166 24.51 -39.18 -4.66
C ASP A 166 25.63 -38.14 -4.78
N TRP A 167 26.34 -37.90 -3.68
CA TRP A 167 27.48 -37.00 -3.64
C TRP A 167 28.56 -37.38 -4.67
N ASN A 168 28.77 -38.67 -4.97
CA ASN A 168 29.85 -39.10 -5.88
C ASN A 168 29.58 -38.66 -7.33
N THR A 169 28.33 -38.62 -7.76
CA THR A 169 27.92 -38.23 -9.13
C THR A 169 27.33 -36.82 -9.23
N GLN A 170 26.91 -36.19 -8.12
CA GLN A 170 26.13 -34.93 -8.13
C GLN A 170 26.73 -33.81 -7.25
N THR A 171 27.99 -33.93 -6.79
CA THR A 171 28.65 -32.92 -5.92
C THR A 171 28.47 -31.47 -6.40
N GLU A 172 28.63 -31.18 -7.69
CA GLU A 172 28.53 -29.80 -8.23
C GLU A 172 27.13 -29.21 -8.04
N LEU A 173 26.09 -29.97 -8.37
CA LEU A 173 24.69 -29.56 -8.27
C LEU A 173 24.24 -29.42 -6.80
N ILE A 174 24.79 -30.26 -5.90
CA ILE A 174 24.58 -30.11 -4.45
C ILE A 174 25.24 -28.82 -3.96
N ARG A 175 26.47 -28.51 -4.38
CA ARG A 175 27.19 -27.28 -4.01
C ARG A 175 26.54 -26.01 -4.56
N GLU A 176 26.02 -26.03 -5.78
CA GLU A 176 25.24 -24.90 -6.32
C GLU A 176 23.99 -24.65 -5.47
N ARG A 177 23.25 -25.71 -5.09
CA ARG A 177 22.11 -25.61 -4.16
C ARG A 177 22.52 -25.05 -2.79
N ILE A 178 23.65 -25.50 -2.22
CA ILE A 178 24.16 -24.96 -0.94
C ILE A 178 24.44 -23.47 -1.07
N ASN A 179 25.16 -23.04 -2.10
CA ASN A 179 25.49 -21.64 -2.32
C ASN A 179 24.24 -20.76 -2.43
N GLY A 180 23.22 -21.20 -3.18
CA GLY A 180 21.95 -20.49 -3.31
C GLY A 180 21.16 -20.38 -1.99
N VAL A 181 21.12 -21.46 -1.20
CA VAL A 181 20.50 -21.46 0.14
C VAL A 181 21.24 -20.51 1.09
N VAL A 182 22.57 -20.54 1.12
CA VAL A 182 23.40 -19.64 1.95
C VAL A 182 23.20 -18.18 1.56
N THR A 183 23.22 -17.88 0.25
CA THR A 183 22.99 -16.52 -0.27
C THR A 183 21.58 -16.01 0.07
N ALA A 184 20.56 -16.87 0.02
CA ALA A 184 19.21 -16.50 0.47
C ALA A 184 19.16 -16.21 1.98
N ILE A 185 19.75 -17.06 2.83
CA ILE A 185 19.79 -16.85 4.30
C ILE A 185 20.45 -15.51 4.63
N TYR A 186 21.54 -15.15 3.95
CA TYR A 186 22.19 -13.84 4.15
C TYR A 186 21.35 -12.67 3.63
N ALA A 187 20.71 -12.79 2.47
CA ALA A 187 19.82 -11.75 1.93
C ALA A 187 18.65 -11.42 2.87
N LEU A 188 18.10 -12.42 3.58
CA LEU A 188 17.07 -12.23 4.61
C LEU A 188 17.57 -11.36 5.79
N ALA A 189 18.83 -11.50 6.18
CA ALA A 189 19.49 -10.68 7.19
C ALA A 189 19.99 -9.33 6.66
N GLY A 190 19.60 -8.94 5.43
CA GLY A 190 20.08 -7.72 4.76
C GLY A 190 21.53 -7.78 4.27
N MET A 191 22.18 -8.94 4.32
CA MET A 191 23.58 -9.12 3.95
C MET A 191 23.75 -9.56 2.49
N ASN A 192 24.29 -8.68 1.65
CA ASN A 192 24.64 -9.00 0.26
C ASN A 192 26.02 -9.68 0.17
N MET A 193 26.11 -10.96 0.54
CA MET A 193 27.34 -11.75 0.52
C MET A 193 27.66 -12.34 -0.87
N ARG A 194 28.89 -12.18 -1.36
CA ARG A 194 29.36 -12.75 -2.63
C ARG A 194 29.66 -14.25 -2.49
N PRO A 195 29.02 -15.13 -3.29
CA PRO A 195 29.23 -16.57 -3.18
C PRO A 195 30.69 -16.98 -3.31
N VAL A 196 31.13 -17.94 -2.47
CA VAL A 196 32.47 -18.55 -2.50
C VAL A 196 33.64 -17.57 -2.22
N THR A 197 33.37 -16.27 -2.09
CA THR A 197 34.40 -15.23 -1.94
C THR A 197 34.49 -14.73 -0.50
N ASP A 198 33.36 -14.36 0.10
CA ASP A 198 33.33 -13.69 1.39
C ASP A 198 33.35 -14.71 2.55
N GLU A 199 34.18 -14.47 3.57
CA GLU A 199 34.40 -15.40 4.70
C GLU A 199 33.11 -15.98 5.32
N PRO A 200 32.03 -15.19 5.55
CA PRO A 200 30.79 -15.70 6.13
C PRO A 200 30.04 -16.65 5.21
N HIS A 201 30.08 -16.41 3.89
CA HIS A 201 29.45 -17.27 2.88
C HIS A 201 30.15 -18.63 2.85
N VAL A 202 31.48 -18.61 2.75
CA VAL A 202 32.30 -19.83 2.72
C VAL A 202 32.16 -20.64 4.01
N LEU A 203 32.10 -19.99 5.19
CA LEU A 203 31.87 -20.67 6.45
C LEU A 203 30.52 -21.42 6.48
N MET A 204 29.42 -20.73 6.19
CA MET A 204 28.08 -21.33 6.23
C MET A 204 27.92 -22.43 5.17
N ALA A 205 28.48 -22.24 3.98
CA ALA A 205 28.46 -23.26 2.93
C ALA A 205 29.19 -24.55 3.34
N ASN A 206 30.34 -24.45 4.03
CA ASN A 206 31.06 -25.62 4.54
C ASN A 206 30.32 -26.31 5.71
N ILE A 207 29.63 -25.54 6.57
CA ILE A 207 28.77 -26.09 7.64
C ILE A 207 27.62 -26.92 7.04
N ILE A 208 26.93 -26.40 6.01
CA ILE A 208 25.84 -27.13 5.35
C ILE A 208 26.37 -28.34 4.57
N GLU A 209 27.49 -28.20 3.83
CA GLU A 209 28.12 -29.34 3.13
C GLU A 209 28.53 -30.45 4.11
N TYR A 210 29.07 -30.12 5.27
CA TYR A 210 29.44 -31.09 6.30
C TYR A 210 28.23 -31.92 6.76
N ASN A 211 27.12 -31.26 7.14
CA ASN A 211 25.93 -31.95 7.66
C ASN A 211 25.21 -32.76 6.56
N TRP A 212 25.05 -32.19 5.37
CA TRP A 212 24.42 -32.88 4.24
C TRP A 212 25.25 -34.06 3.72
N ARG A 213 26.59 -34.04 3.82
CA ARG A 213 27.46 -35.21 3.58
C ARG A 213 27.21 -36.35 4.57
N MET A 214 26.81 -36.03 5.81
CA MET A 214 26.42 -37.00 6.83
C MET A 214 24.93 -37.42 6.73
N GLY A 215 24.19 -36.93 5.74
CA GLY A 215 22.75 -37.19 5.59
C GLY A 215 21.89 -36.53 6.68
N ARG A 216 22.39 -35.48 7.34
CA ARG A 216 21.68 -34.73 8.37
C ARG A 216 20.93 -33.55 7.76
N ASP A 217 19.61 -33.53 7.91
CA ASP A 217 18.82 -32.29 7.78
C ASP A 217 19.35 -31.26 8.79
N MET A 218 19.28 -29.96 8.46
CA MET A 218 19.61 -28.87 9.37
C MET A 218 18.40 -28.00 9.65
N THR A 219 18.26 -27.51 10.88
CA THR A 219 17.45 -26.33 11.18
C THR A 219 18.30 -25.04 11.09
N ILE A 220 17.71 -23.87 11.29
CA ILE A 220 18.46 -22.61 11.24
C ILE A 220 19.15 -22.34 12.60
N GLU A 221 18.57 -22.87 13.68
CA GLU A 221 19.20 -22.97 15.00
C GLU A 221 20.49 -23.82 14.94
N ASP A 222 20.48 -24.95 14.23
CA ASP A 222 21.70 -25.74 13.97
C ASP A 222 22.77 -24.91 13.24
N ILE A 223 22.37 -24.13 12.23
CA ILE A 223 23.28 -23.26 11.47
C ILE A 223 23.89 -22.19 12.38
N ILE A 224 23.11 -21.54 13.23
CA ILE A 224 23.59 -20.49 14.15
C ILE A 224 24.54 -21.05 15.22
N LEU A 225 24.22 -22.20 15.81
CA LEU A 225 25.09 -22.86 16.78
C LEU A 225 26.40 -23.31 16.13
N GLN A 226 26.33 -23.89 14.93
CA GLN A 226 27.51 -24.32 14.18
C GLN A 226 28.29 -23.17 13.54
N ILE A 227 27.73 -21.97 13.38
CA ILE A 227 28.52 -20.77 13.05
C ILE A 227 29.40 -20.37 14.23
N GLN A 228 28.89 -20.40 15.46
CA GLN A 228 29.70 -20.11 16.65
C GLN A 228 30.78 -21.19 16.86
N GLN A 229 30.38 -22.47 16.80
CA GLN A 229 31.23 -23.64 16.97
C GLN A 229 31.19 -24.57 15.75
N PRO A 230 31.96 -24.30 14.69
CA PRO A 230 31.97 -25.12 13.48
C PRO A 230 32.41 -26.57 13.72
N PRO A 231 31.81 -27.57 13.03
CA PRO A 231 32.06 -28.99 13.27
C PRO A 231 33.39 -29.50 12.68
N PHE A 232 34.31 -28.59 12.36
CA PHE A 232 35.62 -28.86 11.77
C PHE A 232 36.66 -27.85 12.29
N GLU A 233 37.88 -28.31 12.58
CA GLU A 233 38.96 -27.46 13.11
C GLU A 233 39.57 -26.52 12.05
N LYS A 234 39.40 -26.86 10.76
CA LYS A 234 40.07 -26.19 9.63
C LYS A 234 39.13 -25.94 8.48
N LEU A 235 39.33 -24.81 7.80
CA LEU A 235 38.67 -24.47 6.55
C LEU A 235 39.77 -24.24 5.50
N GLY A 236 39.77 -25.08 4.47
CA GLY A 236 40.91 -25.18 3.54
C GLY A 236 42.18 -25.62 4.27
N VAL A 237 43.23 -24.80 4.23
CA VAL A 237 44.52 -25.06 4.89
C VAL A 237 44.65 -24.41 6.29
N PHE A 238 43.78 -23.46 6.62
CA PHE A 238 43.87 -22.64 7.84
C PHE A 238 42.99 -23.20 8.96
N ALA A 239 43.34 -22.92 10.22
CA ALA A 239 42.42 -23.14 11.33
C ALA A 239 41.23 -22.17 11.22
N VAL A 240 40.03 -22.58 11.67
CA VAL A 240 38.82 -21.75 11.48
C VAL A 240 38.97 -20.37 12.13
N ASP A 241 39.55 -20.27 13.34
CA ASP A 241 39.80 -18.98 14.01
C ASP A 241 40.80 -18.06 13.29
N GLN A 242 41.66 -18.63 12.44
CA GLN A 242 42.58 -17.87 11.58
C GLN A 242 41.91 -17.37 10.31
N TYR A 243 40.91 -18.10 9.80
CA TYR A 243 40.13 -17.70 8.62
C TYR A 243 39.03 -16.68 8.98
N ILE A 244 38.28 -16.93 10.05
CA ILE A 244 37.23 -16.06 10.56
C ILE A 244 37.17 -16.16 12.09
N SER A 245 37.58 -15.08 12.76
CA SER A 245 37.77 -15.07 14.22
C SER A 245 36.48 -15.34 15.00
N GLU A 246 36.60 -15.92 16.19
CA GLU A 246 35.48 -16.22 17.08
C GLU A 246 34.53 -15.02 17.29
N LYS A 247 35.09 -13.81 17.43
CA LYS A 247 34.31 -12.56 17.53
C LYS A 247 33.50 -12.25 16.25
N LYS A 248 34.07 -12.46 15.05
CA LYS A 248 33.30 -12.34 13.78
C LYS A 248 32.17 -13.36 13.76
N ARG A 249 32.45 -14.62 14.10
CA ARG A 249 31.45 -15.71 14.13
C ARG A 249 30.32 -15.46 15.14
N TYR A 250 30.65 -14.94 16.32
CA TYR A 250 29.66 -14.57 17.33
C TYR A 250 28.72 -13.45 16.84
N ASN A 251 29.28 -12.36 16.29
CA ASN A 251 28.47 -11.28 15.72
C ASN A 251 27.53 -11.79 14.63
N LEU A 252 28.06 -12.56 13.68
CA LEU A 252 27.30 -13.18 12.58
C LEU A 252 26.15 -14.07 13.08
N ALA A 253 26.39 -14.84 14.14
CA ALA A 253 25.38 -15.66 14.79
C ALA A 253 24.31 -14.82 15.52
N MET A 254 24.68 -13.68 16.12
CA MET A 254 23.72 -12.75 16.74
C MET A 254 22.85 -12.03 15.69
N GLU A 255 23.43 -11.62 14.57
CA GLU A 255 22.72 -11.01 13.44
C GLU A 255 21.66 -11.96 12.88
N LEU A 256 22.05 -13.20 12.53
CA LEU A 256 21.13 -14.25 12.08
C LEU A 256 20.09 -14.61 13.16
N ASN A 257 20.46 -14.65 14.45
CA ASN A 257 19.52 -14.91 15.53
C ASN A 257 18.47 -13.79 15.68
N SER A 258 18.83 -12.53 15.43
CA SER A 258 17.91 -11.39 15.53
C SER A 258 16.75 -11.49 14.54
N VAL A 259 17.03 -12.00 13.34
CA VAL A 259 16.03 -12.29 12.29
C VAL A 259 15.07 -13.39 12.74
N ILE A 260 15.57 -14.49 13.28
CA ILE A 260 14.75 -15.65 13.67
C ILE A 260 13.92 -15.38 14.92
N ALA A 261 14.48 -14.60 15.86
CA ALA A 261 13.81 -14.16 17.07
C ALA A 261 12.71 -13.11 16.80
N ALA A 262 12.66 -12.52 15.60
CA ALA A 262 11.58 -11.63 15.21
C ALA A 262 10.25 -12.40 15.11
N PRO A 263 9.14 -11.93 15.73
CA PRO A 263 7.86 -12.62 15.68
C PRO A 263 7.30 -12.84 14.26
N SER A 264 7.72 -12.00 13.30
CA SER A 264 7.42 -12.15 11.87
C SER A 264 8.04 -13.39 11.24
N PHE A 265 9.13 -13.94 11.78
CA PHE A 265 9.80 -15.09 11.19
C PHE A 265 9.05 -16.42 11.40
N ALA A 266 8.22 -16.52 12.45
CA ALA A 266 7.50 -17.74 12.79
C ALA A 266 6.50 -18.22 11.69
N SER A 267 6.07 -17.34 10.80
CA SER A 267 5.22 -17.66 9.65
C SER A 267 5.99 -18.19 8.44
N TRP A 268 7.30 -17.92 8.33
CA TRP A 268 8.15 -18.39 7.23
C TRP A 268 8.55 -19.86 7.33
N ILE A 269 8.51 -20.42 8.55
CA ILE A 269 8.81 -21.83 8.81
C ILE A 269 7.56 -22.74 8.72
N GLN A 270 6.36 -22.17 8.62
CA GLN A 270 5.08 -22.88 8.58
C GLN A 270 4.51 -22.98 7.16
N GLY A 271 3.67 -23.99 6.90
CA GLY A 271 2.90 -24.14 5.65
C GLY A 271 3.44 -25.18 4.67
N GLU A 272 3.07 -25.05 3.40
CA GLU A 272 3.47 -25.96 2.32
C GLU A 272 4.99 -25.82 2.05
N PRO A 273 5.77 -26.91 1.95
CA PRO A 273 7.17 -26.85 1.54
C PRO A 273 7.40 -26.04 0.26
N LEU A 274 8.44 -25.20 0.23
CA LEU A 274 8.90 -24.57 -1.01
C LEU A 274 9.55 -25.63 -1.94
N ASP A 275 8.70 -26.39 -2.64
CA ASP A 275 9.07 -27.41 -3.60
C ASP A 275 8.47 -27.09 -4.98
N ILE A 276 9.33 -26.90 -5.99
CA ILE A 276 8.92 -26.49 -7.33
C ILE A 276 8.04 -27.54 -8.02
N GLN A 277 8.26 -28.83 -7.77
CA GLN A 277 7.45 -29.89 -8.37
C GLN A 277 6.03 -29.84 -7.82
N HIS A 278 5.85 -29.62 -6.51
CA HIS A 278 4.53 -29.44 -5.90
C HIS A 278 3.88 -28.08 -6.20
N LEU A 279 4.67 -27.04 -6.49
CA LEU A 279 4.17 -25.72 -6.90
C LEU A 279 3.69 -25.70 -8.35
N LEU A 280 4.32 -26.46 -9.25
CA LEU A 280 3.91 -26.60 -10.65
C LEU A 280 2.90 -27.72 -10.89
N TYR A 281 2.91 -28.79 -10.09
CA TYR A 281 2.04 -29.96 -10.30
C TYR A 281 1.38 -30.43 -9.01
N THR A 282 0.15 -30.89 -9.13
CA THR A 282 -0.57 -31.62 -8.08
C THR A 282 -0.01 -33.05 -7.90
N PRO A 283 -0.28 -33.73 -6.76
CA PRO A 283 0.20 -35.10 -6.53
C PRO A 283 -0.30 -36.13 -7.57
N ASP A 284 -1.44 -35.88 -8.20
CA ASP A 284 -1.99 -36.63 -9.32
C ASP A 284 -1.50 -36.15 -10.70
N GLY A 285 -0.40 -35.38 -10.73
CA GLY A 285 0.32 -34.96 -11.93
C GLY A 285 -0.30 -33.81 -12.73
N LYS A 286 -1.46 -33.28 -12.31
CA LYS A 286 -2.14 -32.21 -13.06
C LYS A 286 -1.46 -30.86 -12.84
N PRO A 287 -1.27 -30.05 -13.89
CA PRO A 287 -0.74 -28.68 -13.82
C PRO A 287 -1.46 -27.77 -12.81
N LYS A 288 -0.68 -26.89 -12.18
CA LYS A 288 -1.05 -25.92 -11.13
C LYS A 288 -0.50 -24.54 -11.50
N VAL A 289 -1.17 -23.48 -11.07
CA VAL A 289 -0.64 -22.11 -11.12
C VAL A 289 -0.46 -21.62 -9.68
N SER A 290 0.76 -21.22 -9.33
CA SER A 290 1.14 -20.82 -7.98
C SER A 290 1.58 -19.36 -7.97
N VAL A 291 0.72 -18.49 -7.44
CA VAL A 291 0.95 -17.04 -7.34
C VAL A 291 1.58 -16.72 -6.00
N PHE A 292 2.80 -16.22 -6.00
CA PHE A 292 3.50 -15.67 -4.85
C PHE A 292 3.16 -14.18 -4.74
N TYR A 293 2.17 -13.87 -3.90
CA TYR A 293 1.85 -12.49 -3.54
C TYR A 293 2.90 -12.00 -2.52
N ILE A 294 3.69 -10.99 -2.92
CA ILE A 294 4.80 -10.46 -2.11
C ILE A 294 4.69 -8.95 -1.83
N ALA A 295 3.54 -8.34 -2.15
CA ALA A 295 3.28 -6.92 -1.93
C ALA A 295 3.38 -6.52 -0.45
N HIS A 296 3.05 -7.41 0.48
CA HIS A 296 3.06 -7.15 1.93
C HIS A 296 4.44 -7.25 2.60
N LEU A 297 5.45 -7.76 1.90
CA LEU A 297 6.80 -7.97 2.42
C LEU A 297 7.65 -6.69 2.37
N SER A 298 8.64 -6.59 3.26
CA SER A 298 9.75 -5.64 3.15
C SER A 298 10.69 -6.00 1.99
N ASP A 299 11.51 -5.06 1.52
CA ASP A 299 12.38 -5.32 0.37
C ASP A 299 13.48 -6.38 0.65
N GLN A 300 13.94 -6.52 1.90
CA GLN A 300 14.82 -7.61 2.31
C GLN A 300 14.10 -8.98 2.21
N GLU A 301 12.87 -9.08 2.73
CA GLU A 301 12.05 -10.28 2.63
C GLU A 301 11.67 -10.62 1.17
N ARG A 302 11.40 -9.61 0.33
CA ARG A 302 11.18 -9.77 -1.12
C ARG A 302 12.41 -10.33 -1.81
N MET A 303 13.58 -9.74 -1.59
CA MET A 303 14.85 -10.22 -2.14
C MET A 303 15.18 -11.64 -1.68
N PHE A 304 14.93 -11.96 -0.40
CA PHE A 304 15.07 -13.30 0.13
C PHE A 304 14.20 -14.33 -0.61
N ILE A 305 12.87 -14.15 -0.63
CA ILE A 305 11.98 -15.16 -1.22
C ILE A 305 12.14 -15.25 -2.73
N MET A 306 12.42 -14.13 -3.41
CA MET A 306 12.73 -14.10 -4.83
C MET A 306 13.99 -14.92 -5.12
N THR A 307 15.09 -14.69 -4.38
CA THR A 307 16.34 -15.45 -4.54
C THR A 307 16.14 -16.94 -4.27
N LEU A 308 15.47 -17.29 -3.17
CA LEU A 308 15.22 -18.68 -2.78
C LEU A 308 14.34 -19.42 -3.80
N LEU A 309 13.32 -18.75 -4.35
CA LEU A 309 12.45 -19.30 -5.39
C LEU A 309 13.18 -19.47 -6.72
N LEU A 310 14.03 -18.52 -7.12
CA LEU A 310 14.86 -18.60 -8.32
C LEU A 310 15.91 -19.72 -8.25
N GLU A 311 16.59 -19.88 -7.12
CA GLU A 311 17.55 -20.97 -6.90
C GLU A 311 16.86 -22.34 -6.87
N SER A 312 15.70 -22.42 -6.21
CA SER A 312 14.87 -23.63 -6.23
C SER A 312 14.42 -23.99 -7.65
N MET A 313 14.02 -22.99 -8.46
CA MET A 313 13.65 -23.16 -9.86
C MET A 313 14.83 -23.65 -10.71
N ASN A 314 16.03 -23.06 -10.54
CA ASN A 314 17.26 -23.54 -11.19
C ASN A 314 17.56 -25.00 -10.84
N ALA A 315 17.50 -25.36 -9.55
CA ALA A 315 17.77 -26.72 -9.08
C ALA A 315 16.75 -27.74 -9.64
N TRP A 316 15.45 -27.44 -9.62
CA TRP A 316 14.41 -28.29 -10.20
C TRP A 316 14.55 -28.43 -11.73
N MET A 317 14.86 -27.33 -12.42
CA MET A 317 15.07 -27.28 -13.87
C MET A 317 16.21 -28.22 -14.29
N ARG A 318 17.36 -28.22 -13.58
CA ARG A 318 18.48 -29.12 -13.88
C ARG A 318 18.15 -30.61 -13.75
N MET A 319 17.12 -30.97 -12.98
CA MET A 319 16.65 -32.36 -12.84
C MET A 319 15.72 -32.81 -13.97
N GLN A 320 15.28 -31.90 -14.85
CA GLN A 320 14.36 -32.22 -15.94
C GLN A 320 15.08 -32.80 -17.16
N SER A 321 14.38 -33.64 -17.92
CA SER A 321 14.80 -34.00 -19.28
C SER A 321 14.76 -32.78 -20.21
N GLY A 322 15.73 -32.69 -21.13
CA GLY A 322 15.71 -31.67 -22.18
C GLY A 322 14.49 -31.82 -23.10
N THR A 323 13.93 -30.69 -23.56
CA THR A 323 12.73 -30.68 -24.43
C THR A 323 12.66 -29.39 -25.25
N SER A 324 12.06 -29.47 -26.44
CA SER A 324 11.74 -28.33 -27.31
C SER A 324 10.32 -27.78 -27.11
N SER A 325 9.51 -28.41 -26.25
CA SER A 325 8.17 -27.95 -25.88
C SER A 325 8.19 -27.19 -24.57
N LEU A 326 7.30 -26.22 -24.40
CA LEU A 326 7.14 -25.50 -23.13
C LEU A 326 6.58 -26.46 -22.06
N ARG A 327 7.37 -26.65 -20.99
CA ARG A 327 7.09 -27.52 -19.83
C ARG A 327 6.44 -26.75 -18.69
N ALA A 328 6.89 -25.53 -18.44
CA ALA A 328 6.46 -24.69 -17.33
C ALA A 328 6.84 -23.22 -17.58
N LEU A 329 6.12 -22.30 -16.92
CA LEU A 329 6.41 -20.86 -16.93
C LEU A 329 6.88 -20.37 -15.55
N LEU A 330 7.90 -19.51 -15.55
CA LEU A 330 8.18 -18.57 -14.47
C LEU A 330 7.79 -17.16 -14.94
N TYR A 331 6.68 -16.66 -14.40
CA TYR A 331 6.23 -15.29 -14.62
C TYR A 331 6.66 -14.41 -13.46
N VAL A 332 7.15 -13.19 -13.75
CA VAL A 332 7.48 -12.18 -12.74
C VAL A 332 6.87 -10.85 -13.18
N ASP A 333 6.01 -10.25 -12.34
CA ASP A 333 5.66 -8.84 -12.52
C ASP A 333 6.60 -7.91 -11.77
N GLU A 334 6.77 -6.72 -12.33
CA GLU A 334 7.67 -5.65 -11.91
C GLU A 334 9.11 -6.10 -11.61
N MET A 335 9.87 -6.38 -12.67
CA MET A 335 11.30 -6.70 -12.62
C MET A 335 12.22 -5.61 -12.02
N PHE A 336 11.69 -4.42 -11.75
CA PHE A 336 12.46 -3.31 -11.15
C PHE A 336 13.12 -3.72 -9.84
N GLY A 337 14.37 -3.32 -9.64
CA GLY A 337 15.18 -3.69 -8.48
C GLY A 337 15.73 -5.12 -8.51
N TYR A 338 15.02 -6.10 -9.08
CA TYR A 338 15.45 -7.51 -9.12
C TYR A 338 16.47 -7.84 -10.23
N PHE A 339 16.50 -7.06 -11.32
CA PHE A 339 17.43 -7.26 -12.45
C PHE A 339 18.04 -5.96 -13.01
N PRO A 340 18.66 -5.11 -12.16
CA PRO A 340 19.20 -3.82 -12.56
C PRO A 340 20.51 -3.96 -13.35
N PRO A 341 20.90 -2.94 -14.15
CA PRO A 341 22.21 -2.90 -14.80
C PRO A 341 23.37 -2.76 -13.79
N TYR A 342 24.58 -3.11 -14.23
CA TYR A 342 25.82 -2.87 -13.49
C TYR A 342 25.98 -1.37 -13.14
N PRO A 343 26.50 -0.98 -11.95
CA PRO A 343 27.15 -1.81 -10.92
C PRO A 343 26.21 -2.60 -10.00
N LYS A 344 24.90 -2.35 -10.01
CA LYS A 344 23.97 -2.99 -9.07
C LYS A 344 23.86 -4.50 -9.35
N ASN A 345 24.17 -5.31 -8.33
CA ASN A 345 24.13 -6.77 -8.39
C ASN A 345 23.39 -7.38 -7.18
N PRO A 346 22.04 -7.33 -7.15
CA PRO A 346 21.27 -7.95 -6.08
C PRO A 346 21.38 -9.49 -6.13
N PRO A 347 21.15 -10.21 -5.01
CA PRO A 347 21.23 -11.68 -4.95
C PRO A 347 20.34 -12.41 -5.97
N THR A 348 19.29 -11.76 -6.47
CA THR A 348 18.37 -12.27 -7.50
C THR A 348 18.96 -12.30 -8.91
N LYS A 349 20.01 -11.53 -9.20
CA LYS A 349 20.50 -11.30 -10.56
C LYS A 349 21.19 -12.53 -11.17
N ASP A 350 22.14 -13.15 -10.48
CA ASP A 350 22.84 -14.35 -10.98
C ASP A 350 21.91 -15.59 -11.15
N PRO A 351 20.94 -15.87 -10.25
CA PRO A 351 19.90 -16.87 -10.49
C PRO A 351 19.04 -16.59 -11.74
N LEU A 352 18.64 -15.32 -11.98
CA LEU A 352 17.91 -14.92 -13.19
C LEU A 352 18.76 -15.05 -14.45
N MET A 353 20.03 -14.66 -14.41
CA MET A 353 20.97 -14.82 -15.54
C MET A 353 21.23 -16.29 -15.89
N ARG A 354 21.23 -17.20 -14.90
CA ARG A 354 21.31 -18.65 -15.14
C ARG A 354 20.05 -19.17 -15.85
N LEU A 355 18.87 -18.81 -15.37
CA LEU A 355 17.61 -19.18 -16.03
C LEU A 355 17.55 -18.66 -17.47
N LEU A 356 17.74 -17.35 -17.69
CA LEU A 356 17.69 -16.74 -19.03
C LEU A 356 18.66 -17.35 -20.05
N LYS A 357 19.76 -17.97 -19.60
CA LYS A 357 20.76 -18.61 -20.49
C LYS A 357 20.52 -20.11 -20.70
N GLN A 358 19.79 -20.79 -19.81
CA GLN A 358 19.77 -22.27 -19.74
C GLN A 358 18.36 -22.88 -19.76
N ALA A 359 17.34 -22.13 -19.32
CA ALA A 359 15.96 -22.62 -19.15
C ALA A 359 15.32 -23.13 -20.45
N ARG A 360 15.69 -22.54 -21.59
CA ARG A 360 15.28 -22.99 -22.94
C ARG A 360 15.48 -24.49 -23.15
N ALA A 361 16.62 -25.05 -22.73
CA ALA A 361 16.96 -26.45 -22.97
C ALA A 361 16.04 -27.45 -22.24
N PHE A 362 15.42 -27.01 -21.13
CA PHE A 362 14.57 -27.81 -20.26
C PHE A 362 13.07 -27.57 -20.48
N GLY A 363 12.72 -26.71 -21.45
CA GLY A 363 11.36 -26.26 -21.72
C GLY A 363 10.83 -25.25 -20.71
N VAL A 364 11.67 -24.58 -19.93
CA VAL A 364 11.23 -23.59 -18.95
C VAL A 364 11.21 -22.21 -19.60
N GLY A 365 10.02 -21.62 -19.69
CA GLY A 365 9.84 -20.26 -20.22
C GLY A 365 9.81 -19.22 -19.10
N LEU A 366 10.34 -18.03 -19.37
CA LEU A 366 10.28 -16.87 -18.47
C LEU A 366 9.41 -15.79 -19.12
N ILE A 367 8.53 -15.16 -18.33
CA ILE A 367 7.78 -13.96 -18.75
C ILE A 367 8.11 -12.86 -17.75
N LEU A 368 8.86 -11.85 -18.20
CA LEU A 368 9.42 -10.81 -17.35
C LEU A 368 8.75 -9.48 -17.67
N ALA A 369 7.91 -8.99 -16.76
CA ALA A 369 7.10 -7.80 -16.96
C ALA A 369 7.63 -6.59 -16.13
N THR A 370 7.53 -5.39 -16.69
CA THR A 370 7.99 -4.15 -16.03
C THR A 370 7.14 -2.93 -16.40
N GLN A 371 6.95 -2.01 -15.46
CA GLN A 371 6.49 -0.64 -15.74
C GLN A 371 7.67 0.35 -15.82
N ASN A 372 8.84 -0.03 -15.30
CA ASN A 372 10.07 0.77 -15.25
C ASN A 372 11.13 0.15 -16.18
N PRO A 373 11.11 0.42 -17.50
CA PRO A 373 12.12 -0.09 -18.43
C PRO A 373 13.49 0.56 -18.26
N GLY A 374 13.59 1.72 -17.58
CA GLY A 374 14.85 2.40 -17.36
C GLY A 374 15.92 1.47 -16.79
N ASP A 375 15.68 0.88 -15.63
CA ASP A 375 16.72 0.25 -14.82
C ASP A 375 16.66 -1.28 -14.88
N LEU A 376 16.78 -1.81 -16.10
CA LEU A 376 16.91 -3.24 -16.39
C LEU A 376 18.23 -3.56 -17.11
N ASP A 377 18.80 -4.72 -16.82
CA ASP A 377 19.98 -5.24 -17.53
C ASP A 377 19.58 -5.84 -18.91
N TYR A 378 19.47 -4.96 -19.91
CA TYR A 378 19.14 -5.35 -21.29
C TYR A 378 20.10 -6.40 -21.87
N LYS A 379 21.37 -6.41 -21.45
CA LYS A 379 22.37 -7.40 -21.91
C LYS A 379 22.02 -8.79 -21.41
N GLY A 380 21.54 -8.92 -20.18
CA GLY A 380 20.96 -10.17 -19.67
C GLY A 380 19.70 -10.60 -20.45
N LEU A 381 18.85 -9.63 -20.79
CA LEU A 381 17.60 -9.85 -21.55
C LEU A 381 17.80 -10.15 -23.05
N THR A 382 19.03 -10.12 -23.59
CA THR A 382 19.32 -10.52 -24.99
C THR A 382 18.95 -11.97 -25.32
N ASN A 383 18.67 -12.81 -24.31
CA ASN A 383 18.18 -14.17 -24.51
C ASN A 383 16.66 -14.24 -24.74
N ALA A 384 15.93 -13.14 -24.52
CA ALA A 384 14.48 -13.06 -24.69
C ALA A 384 14.10 -12.92 -26.18
N GLY A 385 13.53 -13.98 -26.74
CA GLY A 385 13.11 -14.06 -28.14
C GLY A 385 11.80 -13.33 -28.45
N THR A 386 10.96 -13.07 -27.46
CA THR A 386 9.73 -12.27 -27.62
C THR A 386 9.78 -10.98 -26.80
N TRP A 387 9.41 -9.86 -27.42
CA TRP A 387 9.28 -8.55 -26.79
C TRP A 387 7.92 -7.95 -27.09
N PHE A 388 7.20 -7.55 -26.04
CA PHE A 388 5.94 -6.81 -26.12
C PHE A 388 6.16 -5.41 -25.55
N ILE A 389 6.12 -4.38 -26.40
CA ILE A 389 6.35 -2.99 -26.01
C ILE A 389 5.05 -2.21 -26.19
N GLY A 390 4.42 -1.88 -25.07
CA GLY A 390 3.30 -0.94 -25.02
C GLY A 390 3.80 0.51 -24.96
N ARG A 391 2.88 1.44 -24.71
CA ARG A 391 3.20 2.86 -24.53
C ARG A 391 4.23 3.07 -23.40
N LEU A 392 5.17 3.99 -23.63
CA LEU A 392 6.21 4.41 -22.67
C LEU A 392 5.96 5.86 -22.19
N GLN A 393 6.56 6.25 -21.06
CA GLN A 393 6.39 7.60 -20.50
C GLN A 393 7.42 8.61 -21.01
N SER A 394 8.72 8.25 -21.05
CA SER A 394 9.79 9.19 -21.45
C SER A 394 10.54 8.77 -22.72
N GLU A 395 11.22 9.73 -23.35
CA GLU A 395 12.18 9.42 -24.40
C GLU A 395 13.36 8.58 -23.90
N ASN A 396 13.74 8.68 -22.62
CA ASN A 396 14.86 7.93 -22.05
C ASN A 396 14.52 6.44 -21.94
N ASP A 397 13.30 6.12 -21.49
CA ASP A 397 12.74 4.76 -21.53
C ASP A 397 12.78 4.20 -22.95
N TYR A 398 12.29 4.98 -23.93
CA TYR A 398 12.30 4.60 -25.33
C TYR A 398 13.72 4.33 -25.85
N LYS A 399 14.66 5.24 -25.58
CA LYS A 399 16.07 5.12 -26.00
C LYS A 399 16.75 3.89 -25.37
N ARG A 400 16.47 3.57 -24.11
CA ARG A 400 16.99 2.36 -23.43
C ARG A 400 16.37 1.07 -24.00
N VAL A 401 15.04 1.00 -24.17
CA VAL A 401 14.36 -0.16 -24.77
C VAL A 401 14.87 -0.42 -26.19
N MET A 402 15.00 0.62 -27.02
CA MET A 402 15.48 0.46 -28.39
C MET A 402 16.98 0.15 -28.47
N ALA A 403 17.80 0.58 -27.52
CA ALA A 403 19.20 0.15 -27.45
C ALA A 403 19.28 -1.38 -27.26
N GLY A 404 18.48 -1.92 -26.32
CA GLY A 404 18.35 -3.38 -26.13
C GLY A 404 17.81 -4.10 -27.38
N LEU A 405 16.82 -3.53 -28.07
CA LEU A 405 16.33 -4.10 -29.34
C LEU A 405 17.34 -4.03 -30.48
N ARG A 406 18.21 -3.02 -30.54
CA ARG A 406 19.31 -2.93 -31.52
C ARG A 406 20.37 -4.00 -31.28
N GLU A 407 20.73 -4.26 -30.02
CA GLU A 407 21.63 -5.38 -29.66
C GLU A 407 21.02 -6.76 -30.03
N LEU A 408 19.69 -6.81 -30.23
CA LEU A 408 18.90 -7.98 -30.62
C LEU A 408 18.56 -8.04 -32.13
N ALA A 409 19.00 -7.08 -32.95
CA ALA A 409 18.69 -7.01 -34.37
C ALA A 409 19.77 -7.73 -35.22
N THR A 410 19.34 -8.55 -36.18
CA THR A 410 20.22 -9.09 -37.22
C THR A 410 20.40 -8.07 -38.34
N ALA A 411 21.44 -8.23 -39.18
CA ALA A 411 21.75 -7.29 -40.27
C ALA A 411 20.71 -7.21 -41.41
N GLU A 412 19.60 -7.95 -41.31
CA GLU A 412 18.45 -7.91 -42.23
C GLU A 412 17.21 -7.24 -41.58
N ASP A 413 17.25 -6.98 -40.27
CA ASP A 413 16.15 -6.44 -39.48
C ASP A 413 16.28 -4.90 -39.44
N ASP A 414 15.96 -4.23 -40.57
CA ASP A 414 16.03 -2.76 -40.73
C ASP A 414 14.89 -2.04 -39.98
N LEU A 415 14.92 -2.20 -38.65
CA LEU A 415 14.10 -1.49 -37.68
C LEU A 415 14.45 0.00 -37.74
N ASN A 416 13.71 0.78 -38.53
CA ASN A 416 13.88 2.24 -38.55
C ASN A 416 13.52 2.83 -37.17
N ILE A 417 14.55 3.10 -36.36
CA ILE A 417 14.39 3.43 -34.93
C ILE A 417 13.78 4.82 -34.71
N GLU A 418 13.80 5.70 -35.71
CA GLU A 418 13.15 7.02 -35.59
C GLU A 418 11.64 6.92 -35.83
N GLU A 419 11.20 6.23 -36.89
CA GLU A 419 9.78 5.94 -37.14
C GLU A 419 9.15 5.09 -36.02
N SER A 420 9.91 4.13 -35.48
CA SER A 420 9.50 3.28 -34.35
C SER A 420 9.22 4.09 -33.07
N GLY A 421 9.79 5.29 -32.92
CA GLY A 421 9.67 6.09 -31.70
C GLY A 421 8.36 6.86 -31.62
N GLN A 422 8.00 7.52 -32.72
CA GLN A 422 6.67 8.12 -32.85
C GLN A 422 5.59 7.03 -32.75
N LEU A 423 5.82 5.86 -33.36
CA LEU A 423 4.91 4.72 -33.28
C LEU A 423 4.65 4.25 -31.84
N ILE A 424 5.69 4.06 -31.03
CA ILE A 424 5.58 3.58 -29.64
C ILE A 424 4.98 4.64 -28.70
N ALA A 425 5.28 5.92 -28.91
CA ALA A 425 4.71 7.02 -28.12
C ALA A 425 3.19 7.19 -28.34
N GLU A 426 2.71 6.91 -29.57
CA GLU A 426 1.30 7.01 -29.97
C GLU A 426 0.42 5.80 -29.61
N LEU A 427 0.97 4.72 -29.05
CA LEU A 427 0.20 3.49 -28.80
C LEU A 427 -0.98 3.73 -27.85
N LYS A 428 -2.17 3.32 -28.29
CA LYS A 428 -3.36 3.28 -27.43
C LYS A 428 -3.17 2.22 -26.32
N PRO A 429 -3.83 2.37 -25.16
CA PRO A 429 -3.91 1.31 -24.16
C PRO A 429 -4.33 -0.03 -24.79
N ARG A 430 -3.70 -1.12 -24.34
CA ARG A 430 -3.83 -2.50 -24.85
C ARG A 430 -3.28 -2.74 -26.27
N VAL A 431 -2.63 -1.77 -26.89
CA VAL A 431 -1.85 -1.98 -28.13
C VAL A 431 -0.36 -2.12 -27.79
N PHE A 432 0.27 -3.16 -28.33
CA PHE A 432 1.69 -3.48 -28.15
C PHE A 432 2.37 -3.71 -29.48
N LEU A 433 3.60 -3.22 -29.63
CA LEU A 433 4.53 -3.74 -30.63
C LEU A 433 5.06 -5.09 -30.15
N MET A 434 4.69 -6.16 -30.84
CA MET A 434 5.21 -7.51 -30.63
C MET A 434 6.34 -7.78 -31.64
N ARG A 435 7.57 -7.94 -31.16
CA ARG A 435 8.67 -8.55 -31.92
C ARG A 435 8.88 -9.97 -31.40
N ASN A 436 8.95 -10.95 -32.29
CA ASN A 436 9.23 -12.34 -31.96
C ASN A 436 10.26 -12.88 -32.95
N VAL A 437 11.43 -13.31 -32.48
CA VAL A 437 12.55 -13.77 -33.33
C VAL A 437 12.24 -15.02 -34.16
N HIS A 438 11.21 -15.79 -33.81
CA HIS A 438 10.77 -16.95 -34.61
C HIS A 438 9.80 -16.55 -35.74
N ASN A 439 9.23 -15.34 -35.69
CA ASN A 439 8.33 -14.83 -36.72
C ASN A 439 9.08 -14.06 -37.82
N ARG A 440 9.15 -14.64 -39.02
CA ARG A 440 9.78 -14.02 -40.21
C ARG A 440 8.98 -12.87 -40.82
N GLY A 441 7.77 -12.59 -40.34
CA GLY A 441 6.95 -11.44 -40.75
C GLY A 441 7.38 -10.10 -40.15
N GLY A 442 8.38 -10.09 -39.27
CA GLY A 442 8.86 -8.88 -38.59
C GLY A 442 7.98 -8.44 -37.41
N PRO A 443 8.25 -7.25 -36.85
CA PRO A 443 7.47 -6.68 -35.75
C PRO A 443 6.03 -6.36 -36.17
N LEU A 444 5.06 -6.65 -35.31
CA LEU A 444 3.63 -6.43 -35.60
C LEU A 444 2.88 -5.84 -34.40
N LEU A 445 1.87 -5.01 -34.68
CA LEU A 445 1.05 -4.36 -33.65
C LEU A 445 -0.12 -5.26 -33.26
N VAL A 446 -0.15 -5.71 -32.00
CA VAL A 446 -1.23 -6.49 -31.42
C VAL A 446 -2.08 -5.59 -30.54
N HIS A 447 -3.40 -5.55 -30.76
CA HIS A 447 -4.31 -5.13 -29.70
C HIS A 447 -4.76 -6.38 -28.94
N THR A 448 -4.56 -6.41 -27.62
CA THR A 448 -4.90 -7.60 -26.83
C THR A 448 -6.41 -7.82 -26.78
N ARG A 449 -6.81 -9.10 -26.67
CA ARG A 449 -8.18 -9.49 -26.40
C ARG A 449 -8.69 -8.98 -25.04
N TRP A 450 -9.98 -9.18 -24.79
CA TRP A 450 -10.53 -9.05 -23.43
C TRP A 450 -10.08 -10.25 -22.58
N ALA A 451 -9.77 -10.02 -21.31
CA ALA A 451 -9.39 -11.07 -20.35
C ALA A 451 -10.64 -11.86 -19.92
N MET A 452 -10.52 -13.19 -19.80
CA MET A 452 -11.58 -14.06 -19.28
C MET A 452 -11.75 -13.93 -17.77
N ASN A 453 -10.69 -13.55 -17.07
CA ASN A 453 -10.73 -13.14 -15.67
C ASN A 453 -11.27 -11.71 -15.50
N TYR A 454 -12.00 -11.47 -14.41
CA TYR A 454 -12.33 -10.13 -13.96
C TYR A 454 -11.07 -9.44 -13.43
N LEU A 455 -10.85 -8.18 -13.84
CA LEU A 455 -9.67 -7.39 -13.48
C LEU A 455 -10.10 -6.31 -12.47
N ALA A 456 -10.16 -6.70 -11.19
CA ALA A 456 -10.54 -5.82 -10.08
C ALA A 456 -9.43 -4.81 -9.68
N GLY A 457 -8.23 -4.95 -10.25
CA GLY A 457 -7.00 -4.32 -9.73
C GLY A 457 -6.38 -5.13 -8.59
N PRO A 458 -5.45 -4.55 -7.80
CA PRO A 458 -4.79 -5.23 -6.70
C PRO A 458 -5.77 -5.77 -5.64
N LEU A 459 -5.77 -7.09 -5.40
CA LEU A 459 -6.61 -7.67 -4.36
C LEU A 459 -6.05 -7.42 -2.96
N THR A 460 -6.94 -7.08 -2.03
CA THR A 460 -6.60 -6.81 -0.63
C THR A 460 -6.34 -8.11 0.14
N ARG A 461 -5.61 -8.02 1.27
CA ARG A 461 -5.32 -9.20 2.11
C ARG A 461 -6.59 -9.94 2.59
N PRO A 462 -7.70 -9.29 2.99
CA PRO A 462 -8.95 -9.97 3.31
C PRO A 462 -9.57 -10.70 2.11
N GLN A 463 -9.52 -10.11 0.91
CA GLN A 463 -10.01 -10.75 -0.32
C GLN A 463 -9.17 -12.00 -0.67
N ILE A 464 -7.85 -11.96 -0.52
CA ILE A 464 -6.97 -13.13 -0.71
C ILE A 464 -7.31 -14.24 0.30
N SER A 465 -7.58 -13.89 1.56
CA SER A 465 -8.02 -14.85 2.60
C SER A 465 -9.37 -15.49 2.27
N GLN A 466 -10.34 -14.69 1.83
CA GLN A 466 -11.65 -15.19 1.36
C GLN A 466 -11.51 -16.17 0.19
N LEU A 467 -10.63 -15.87 -0.79
CA LEU A 467 -10.34 -16.77 -1.92
C LEU A 467 -9.65 -18.06 -1.49
N MET A 468 -8.69 -17.98 -0.56
CA MET A 468 -7.86 -19.14 -0.17
C MET A 468 -8.43 -19.96 1.00
N ALA A 469 -9.44 -19.50 1.72
CA ALA A 469 -9.97 -20.13 2.93
C ALA A 469 -10.21 -21.64 2.81
N GLY A 470 -10.90 -22.09 1.75
CA GLY A 470 -11.17 -23.51 1.50
C GLY A 470 -9.91 -24.33 1.21
N LYS A 471 -8.91 -23.75 0.53
CA LYS A 471 -7.59 -24.39 0.33
C LYS A 471 -6.75 -24.42 1.60
N LYS A 472 -6.83 -23.37 2.42
CA LYS A 472 -6.14 -23.29 3.72
C LYS A 472 -6.66 -24.37 4.69
N GLN A 473 -7.96 -24.65 4.67
CA GLN A 473 -8.59 -25.79 5.38
C GLN A 473 -8.15 -27.17 4.83
N GLN A 474 -8.01 -27.32 3.52
CA GLN A 474 -7.47 -28.55 2.92
C GLN A 474 -6.00 -28.77 3.30
N LEU A 475 -5.17 -27.73 3.21
CA LEU A 475 -3.75 -27.78 3.58
C LEU A 475 -3.57 -28.13 5.07
N SER A 476 -4.31 -27.48 5.97
CA SER A 476 -4.22 -27.81 7.41
C SER A 476 -4.66 -29.24 7.72
N SER A 477 -5.69 -29.75 7.04
CA SER A 477 -6.13 -31.15 7.16
C SER A 477 -5.05 -32.13 6.69
N MET A 478 -4.39 -31.86 5.56
CA MET A 478 -3.28 -32.67 5.05
C MET A 478 -2.07 -32.66 5.99
N MET A 479 -1.71 -31.48 6.52
CA MET A 479 -0.59 -31.35 7.48
C MET A 479 -0.87 -32.04 8.83
N GLN A 480 -2.13 -32.09 9.27
CA GLN A 480 -2.53 -32.85 10.47
C GLN A 480 -2.49 -34.37 10.26
N GLN A 481 -2.80 -34.84 9.04
CA GLN A 481 -2.79 -36.28 8.71
C GLN A 481 -1.39 -36.84 8.47
N ASN A 482 -0.36 -36.00 8.26
CA ASN A 482 1.01 -36.42 8.00
C ASN A 482 2.00 -35.82 9.02
N PRO A 483 2.03 -36.30 10.28
CA PRO A 483 2.77 -35.68 11.38
C PRO A 483 4.29 -35.66 11.19
N TYR A 484 4.86 -36.44 10.26
CA TYR A 484 6.27 -36.37 9.88
C TYR A 484 6.66 -35.07 9.15
N ALA A 485 5.70 -34.19 8.86
CA ALA A 485 5.91 -32.86 8.29
C ALA A 485 6.09 -31.73 9.33
N GLN A 486 5.84 -31.98 10.63
CA GLN A 486 6.00 -30.97 11.68
C GLN A 486 7.39 -31.01 12.32
N PRO A 487 8.12 -29.87 12.41
CA PRO A 487 9.25 -29.73 13.32
C PRO A 487 8.77 -29.90 14.76
N GLN A 488 9.39 -30.80 15.52
CA GLN A 488 9.09 -30.96 16.94
C GLN A 488 9.69 -29.81 17.76
N LEU A 489 8.96 -28.69 17.86
CA LEU A 489 9.24 -27.60 18.80
C LEU A 489 8.93 -28.05 20.25
N GLN A 490 9.70 -29.02 20.76
CA GLN A 490 9.70 -29.42 22.15
C GLN A 490 10.83 -28.76 22.92
N HIS A 491 10.47 -28.14 24.06
CA HIS A 491 11.34 -27.49 25.04
C HIS A 491 12.19 -26.33 24.51
N ASN A 492 11.86 -25.12 24.98
CA ASN A 492 12.72 -23.94 24.85
C ASN A 492 13.70 -23.89 26.03
N PRO A 493 15.01 -24.19 25.87
CA PRO A 493 15.95 -24.25 26.99
C PRO A 493 16.32 -22.86 27.54
N TRP A 494 16.09 -21.80 26.76
CA TRP A 494 16.60 -20.46 27.04
C TRP A 494 15.91 -19.77 28.23
N GLN A 495 14.74 -20.25 28.67
CA GLN A 495 14.14 -19.78 29.93
C GLN A 495 14.98 -20.14 31.17
N GLN A 496 15.78 -21.22 31.14
CA GLN A 496 16.75 -21.52 32.20
C GLN A 496 18.05 -20.72 32.02
N ALA A 497 18.50 -20.53 30.77
CA ALA A 497 19.69 -19.74 30.49
C ALA A 497 19.57 -18.27 30.96
N GLN A 498 18.39 -17.65 30.76
CA GLN A 498 18.14 -16.26 31.23
C GLN A 498 18.26 -16.11 32.76
N GLN A 499 17.91 -17.13 33.54
CA GLN A 499 18.08 -17.09 35.00
C GLN A 499 19.56 -17.23 35.42
N GLY A 500 20.37 -17.96 34.65
CA GLY A 500 21.82 -18.07 34.88
C GLY A 500 22.57 -16.76 34.64
N TYR A 501 22.31 -16.09 33.51
CA TYR A 501 23.03 -14.86 33.16
C TYR A 501 22.63 -13.63 34.01
N ALA A 502 21.39 -13.55 34.47
CA ALA A 502 20.93 -12.45 35.34
C ALA A 502 21.68 -12.37 36.69
N SER A 503 22.28 -13.47 37.15
CA SER A 503 23.03 -13.54 38.41
C SER A 503 24.53 -13.14 38.29
N ALA A 504 25.02 -12.90 37.07
CA ALA A 504 26.46 -12.80 36.79
C ALA A 504 27.01 -11.35 36.72
N MET A 505 26.17 -10.31 36.83
CA MET A 505 26.57 -8.91 36.60
C MET A 505 26.29 -7.95 37.79
N THR A 506 26.01 -8.47 38.99
CA THR A 506 25.62 -7.64 40.16
C THR A 506 26.39 -7.98 41.46
N GLN A 507 27.72 -7.93 41.42
CA GLN A 507 28.54 -7.77 42.64
C GLN A 507 29.67 -6.74 42.46
N PRO A 508 29.77 -5.70 43.32
CA PRO A 508 30.96 -4.88 43.45
C PRO A 508 32.07 -5.61 44.21
N MET A 509 33.35 -5.27 43.98
CA MET A 509 34.45 -5.81 44.80
C MET A 509 34.38 -5.28 46.24
N GLY A 510 34.39 -6.19 47.21
CA GLY A 510 34.50 -5.91 48.64
C GLY A 510 35.43 -6.93 49.32
N TYR A 511 36.29 -6.46 50.23
CA TYR A 511 37.30 -7.29 50.90
C TYR A 511 36.75 -7.97 52.17
N GLY A 512 37.02 -9.28 52.31
CA GLY A 512 37.51 -9.85 53.57
C GLY A 512 36.59 -10.73 54.43
N ALA A 513 37.25 -11.65 55.16
CA ALA A 513 36.83 -12.32 56.40
C ALA A 513 35.65 -13.33 56.40
N GLN A 514 36.00 -14.60 56.14
CA GLN A 514 35.75 -15.77 57.01
C GLN A 514 34.60 -15.73 58.06
N SER A 515 33.68 -16.72 58.01
CA SER A 515 33.44 -17.69 59.11
C SER A 515 32.35 -18.72 58.72
N ALA A 516 32.02 -19.65 59.63
CA ALA A 516 31.31 -20.91 59.36
C ALA A 516 29.91 -20.98 60.06
N PRO A 517 29.08 -22.03 59.83
CA PRO A 517 27.66 -22.11 60.26
C PRO A 517 27.54 -22.69 61.70
N PRO A 518 26.37 -23.15 62.27
CA PRO A 518 25.02 -23.38 61.69
C PRO A 518 23.79 -23.06 62.59
N MET A 519 22.60 -23.55 62.17
CA MET A 519 21.45 -24.10 62.96
C MET A 519 20.05 -23.46 62.81
N ASN A 520 19.06 -24.34 62.98
CA ASN A 520 17.62 -24.12 63.22
C ASN A 520 17.36 -23.09 64.35
N ASN A 521 16.19 -22.44 64.48
CA ASN A 521 14.90 -23.11 64.66
C ASN A 521 13.64 -22.21 64.56
N ALA A 522 12.50 -22.87 64.28
CA ALA A 522 11.13 -22.64 64.75
C ALA A 522 10.49 -21.22 64.90
N MET A 523 9.26 -21.12 64.35
CA MET A 523 8.09 -20.33 64.80
C MET A 523 8.13 -18.78 64.83
N GLY A 524 7.38 -18.19 63.90
CA GLY A 524 6.21 -17.37 64.24
C GLY A 524 6.38 -15.88 64.51
N GLY A 525 5.93 -15.04 63.56
CA GLY A 525 5.57 -13.65 63.85
C GLY A 525 5.65 -12.68 62.67
N MET A 526 4.74 -11.70 62.69
CA MET A 526 4.85 -10.35 62.09
C MET A 526 5.07 -10.21 60.57
N THR A 527 4.02 -9.77 59.87
CA THR A 527 4.08 -9.07 58.59
C THR A 527 3.96 -7.54 58.79
N PRO A 528 5.03 -6.76 58.57
CA PRO A 528 5.01 -5.28 58.51
C PRO A 528 5.19 -4.80 57.03
N PRO A 529 5.14 -3.49 56.69
CA PRO A 529 4.14 -3.03 55.69
C PRO A 529 4.72 -2.32 54.44
N PRO A 530 3.88 -2.02 53.43
CA PRO A 530 4.23 -1.15 52.31
C PRO A 530 4.12 0.35 52.66
N PRO A 531 5.10 1.18 52.27
CA PRO A 531 5.01 2.65 52.32
C PRO A 531 5.11 3.30 50.91
N PRO A 532 4.74 4.59 50.75
CA PRO A 532 3.48 5.16 51.21
C PRO A 532 2.81 6.05 50.14
N GLY A 533 1.47 6.01 50.05
CA GLY A 533 0.68 7.06 49.38
C GLY A 533 0.40 8.23 50.33
N PHE A 534 0.49 9.48 49.85
CA PHE A 534 0.22 10.68 50.64
C PHE A 534 -1.20 11.22 50.44
N ASN A 535 -1.88 11.53 51.55
CA ASN A 535 -3.19 12.19 51.60
C ASN A 535 -3.06 13.64 52.10
N ALA A 536 -4.08 14.47 51.82
CA ALA A 536 -4.27 15.78 52.43
C ALA A 536 -5.37 15.74 53.54
N PRO A 537 -5.32 16.60 54.57
CA PRO A 537 -6.19 16.51 55.77
C PRO A 537 -7.42 17.44 55.74
N SER A 538 -8.10 17.61 56.89
CA SER A 538 -9.48 18.13 57.00
C SER A 538 -9.76 19.05 58.22
N GLN A 539 -10.95 19.67 58.22
CA GLN A 539 -11.69 20.34 59.32
C GLN A 539 -11.30 21.77 59.79
N GLY A 540 -12.33 22.53 60.19
CA GLY A 540 -12.25 23.81 60.91
C GLY A 540 -13.56 24.64 60.87
N THR A 541 -14.20 24.91 62.03
CA THR A 541 -15.44 25.72 62.25
C THR A 541 -15.43 26.27 63.70
N PRO A 542 -16.41 27.09 64.21
CA PRO A 542 -17.58 27.80 63.63
C PRO A 542 -17.38 29.35 63.77
N PRO A 543 -18.17 30.27 64.41
CA PRO A 543 -19.59 30.34 64.82
C PRO A 543 -20.37 31.71 64.68
N TYR A 544 -21.69 31.64 64.92
CA TYR A 544 -22.66 32.65 65.46
C TYR A 544 -22.85 34.10 64.92
N GLY A 545 -24.11 34.46 64.65
CA GLY A 545 -24.63 35.86 64.59
C GLY A 545 -26.08 35.98 64.05
N THR A 546 -26.99 36.72 64.71
CA THR A 546 -28.41 36.99 64.31
C THR A 546 -28.91 38.33 64.94
N PRO A 547 -30.19 38.76 64.78
CA PRO A 547 -30.88 39.33 63.61
C PRO A 547 -31.19 40.85 63.81
N PRO A 548 -32.09 41.50 63.03
CA PRO A 548 -33.38 41.92 63.62
C PRO A 548 -34.60 41.88 62.65
N GLN A 549 -35.74 42.51 63.04
CA GLN A 549 -37.09 42.34 62.45
C GLN A 549 -37.72 43.62 61.85
N GLN A 550 -38.92 43.43 61.26
CA GLN A 550 -40.13 44.28 61.26
C GLN A 550 -40.35 45.38 60.19
N GLY A 551 -41.61 45.46 59.72
CA GLY A 551 -42.17 46.51 58.85
C GLY A 551 -43.50 46.08 58.22
N THR A 552 -44.64 46.62 58.68
CA THR A 552 -46.02 46.35 58.17
C THR A 552 -46.93 47.59 58.34
N PRO A 553 -48.24 47.52 58.02
CA PRO A 553 -48.91 47.85 56.75
C PRO A 553 -49.46 49.30 56.75
N PRO A 554 -50.43 49.70 55.88
CA PRO A 554 -51.86 49.59 56.28
C PRO A 554 -52.94 49.45 55.16
N TYR A 555 -54.16 49.09 55.61
CA TYR A 555 -55.55 49.30 55.11
C TYR A 555 -55.88 49.75 53.65
N GLY A 556 -57.02 49.34 53.05
CA GLY A 556 -58.15 48.58 53.61
C GLY A 556 -59.30 48.26 52.61
N ALA A 557 -60.44 47.81 53.14
CA ALA A 557 -61.67 47.39 52.42
C ALA A 557 -62.69 48.58 52.26
N PRO A 558 -63.93 48.45 51.71
CA PRO A 558 -64.67 47.24 51.30
C PRO A 558 -65.59 47.34 50.03
N ALA A 559 -66.27 46.21 49.73
CA ALA A 559 -67.65 46.05 49.21
C ALA A 559 -68.14 46.63 47.84
N GLN A 560 -69.06 45.86 47.25
CA GLN A 560 -70.03 46.22 46.19
C GLN A 560 -71.22 47.03 46.79
N PRO A 561 -72.32 47.42 46.07
CA PRO A 561 -72.67 47.20 44.66
C PRO A 561 -73.28 48.41 43.90
N ALA A 562 -73.57 48.24 42.60
CA ALA A 562 -74.66 48.94 41.90
C ALA A 562 -75.16 48.12 40.69
N TYR A 563 -76.47 48.08 40.46
CA TYR A 563 -77.09 47.50 39.25
C TYR A 563 -77.32 48.59 38.19
N GLY A 564 -77.11 48.27 36.91
CA GLY A 564 -77.44 49.13 35.77
C GLY A 564 -77.78 48.25 34.56
N ALA A 565 -79.03 48.30 34.10
CA ALA A 565 -79.59 47.31 33.17
C ALA A 565 -79.39 47.65 31.68
N GLN A 566 -79.76 46.68 30.84
CA GLN A 566 -79.90 46.75 29.36
C GLN A 566 -78.55 46.70 28.60
N GLN A 567 -78.45 46.06 27.42
CA GLN A 567 -79.46 45.40 26.59
C GLN A 567 -78.85 44.16 25.88
N ALA A 568 -79.67 43.22 25.43
CA ALA A 568 -79.18 41.99 24.79
C ALA A 568 -78.72 42.24 23.33
N GLY A 569 -77.41 42.15 23.08
CA GLY A 569 -76.83 42.04 21.74
C GLY A 569 -76.35 40.61 21.50
N ASN A 570 -76.91 39.92 20.50
CA ASN A 570 -76.62 38.51 20.26
C ASN A 570 -75.39 38.35 19.35
N SER A 571 -74.26 37.86 19.89
CA SER A 571 -73.08 37.48 19.12
C SER A 571 -72.60 36.07 19.52
N SER A 572 -72.21 35.30 18.51
CA SER A 572 -71.92 33.86 18.60
C SER A 572 -70.75 33.52 19.52
N GLN A 573 -70.97 32.56 20.43
CA GLN A 573 -69.88 31.84 21.08
C GLN A 573 -69.06 31.07 20.02
N SER A 574 -67.79 31.40 19.87
CA SER A 574 -66.86 30.72 18.94
C SER A 574 -66.13 29.55 19.62
N GLY A 575 -65.76 28.55 18.81
CA GLY A 575 -65.23 27.27 19.29
C GLY A 575 -63.82 27.36 19.86
N ARG A 576 -63.70 27.53 21.18
CA ARG A 576 -62.45 27.28 21.92
C ARG A 576 -62.24 25.78 22.14
N LEU A 577 -61.01 25.33 21.93
CA LEU A 577 -60.54 23.96 22.03
C LEU A 577 -59.47 23.84 23.15
N PRO A 578 -59.31 22.66 23.76
CA PRO A 578 -58.22 22.41 24.72
C PRO A 578 -56.84 22.75 24.14
N GLY A 579 -55.95 23.32 24.96
CA GLY A 579 -54.57 23.67 24.59
C GLY A 579 -54.36 25.11 24.09
N ASN A 580 -55.24 26.05 24.46
CA ASN A 580 -55.28 27.43 23.96
C ASN A 580 -55.49 27.53 22.44
N PHE A 581 -56.23 26.57 21.87
CA PHE A 581 -56.58 26.54 20.46
C PHE A 581 -57.97 27.14 20.21
N ILE A 582 -58.14 27.86 19.11
CA ILE A 582 -59.44 28.32 18.60
C ILE A 582 -59.70 27.70 17.23
N GLN A 583 -60.94 27.27 17.00
CA GLN A 583 -61.41 26.83 15.69
C GLN A 583 -62.01 28.04 14.95
N SER A 584 -61.41 28.41 13.82
CA SER A 584 -61.69 29.70 13.15
C SER A 584 -61.47 29.61 11.63
N PRO A 585 -62.24 30.33 10.80
CA PRO A 585 -61.95 30.48 9.37
C PRO A 585 -60.73 31.38 9.09
N SER A 586 -60.25 32.16 10.07
CA SER A 586 -59.12 33.07 9.94
C SER A 586 -58.17 32.97 11.14
N PRO A 587 -56.86 33.24 10.97
CA PRO A 587 -55.91 33.29 12.09
C PRO A 587 -56.27 34.37 13.12
N PRO A 588 -55.80 34.24 14.37
CA PRO A 588 -55.75 35.33 15.34
C PRO A 588 -55.10 36.59 14.76
N PRO A 589 -55.58 37.80 15.11
CA PRO A 589 -55.04 39.04 14.55
C PRO A 589 -53.63 39.33 15.08
N ILE A 590 -52.66 39.38 14.17
CA ILE A 590 -51.31 39.91 14.39
C ILE A 590 -51.27 41.39 13.99
N PRO A 591 -50.58 42.29 14.72
CA PRO A 591 -50.42 43.69 14.31
C PRO A 591 -49.77 43.84 12.93
N ASN A 592 -50.25 44.79 12.11
CA ASN A 592 -49.79 44.99 10.73
C ASN A 592 -48.30 45.41 10.61
N GLU A 593 -47.69 45.83 11.72
CA GLU A 593 -46.25 46.14 11.83
C GLU A 593 -45.37 44.88 11.90
N ILE A 594 -45.96 43.68 11.99
CA ILE A 594 -45.27 42.39 12.06
C ILE A 594 -45.70 41.55 10.85
N ASP A 595 -44.75 41.21 9.97
CA ASP A 595 -44.99 40.24 8.89
C ASP A 595 -45.39 38.87 9.47
N GLN A 596 -46.31 38.18 8.79
CA GLN A 596 -46.69 36.80 9.12
C GLN A 596 -46.55 35.87 7.92
N TYR A 597 -46.24 34.60 8.21
CA TYR A 597 -45.97 33.56 7.23
C TYR A 597 -46.64 32.26 7.66
N PHE A 598 -47.25 31.55 6.73
CA PHE A 598 -47.75 30.19 6.92
C PHE A 598 -46.76 29.22 6.28
N LEU A 599 -46.38 28.19 7.03
CA LEU A 599 -45.54 27.11 6.52
C LEU A 599 -46.41 26.03 5.85
N PRO A 600 -45.91 25.36 4.80
CA PRO A 600 -46.61 24.26 4.15
C PRO A 600 -46.52 22.97 4.98
N THR A 601 -47.46 22.05 4.80
CA THR A 601 -47.35 20.68 5.35
C THR A 601 -46.36 19.87 4.51
N THR A 602 -45.27 19.40 5.09
CA THR A 602 -44.30 18.49 4.43
C THR A 602 -44.61 17.01 4.69
N LEU A 603 -45.35 16.71 5.76
CA LEU A 603 -45.76 15.36 6.15
C LEU A 603 -47.26 15.16 5.94
N THR A 604 -47.68 13.95 5.55
CA THR A 604 -49.08 13.53 5.67
C THR A 604 -49.45 13.24 7.13
N ASP A 605 -50.74 13.18 7.43
CA ASP A 605 -51.26 12.78 8.75
C ASP A 605 -50.71 11.42 9.19
N GLN A 606 -50.74 10.42 8.31
CA GLN A 606 -50.20 9.08 8.58
C GLN A 606 -48.69 9.10 8.86
N GLN A 607 -47.92 9.92 8.14
CA GLN A 607 -46.48 10.06 8.38
C GLN A 607 -46.20 10.75 9.71
N ALA A 608 -46.89 11.86 9.99
CA ALA A 608 -46.75 12.64 11.22
C ALA A 608 -47.05 11.81 12.48
N PHE A 609 -48.21 11.14 12.53
CA PHE A 609 -48.56 10.28 13.68
C PHE A 609 -47.61 9.08 13.81
N SER A 610 -47.13 8.51 12.70
CA SER A 610 -46.14 7.42 12.73
C SER A 610 -44.77 7.90 13.25
N GLN A 611 -44.31 9.10 12.90
CA GLN A 611 -43.06 9.67 13.43
C GLN A 611 -43.16 10.01 14.91
N ALA A 612 -44.33 10.49 15.37
CA ALA A 612 -44.61 10.74 16.77
C ALA A 612 -44.82 9.45 17.61
N GLY A 613 -44.69 8.25 17.01
CA GLY A 613 -44.91 6.97 17.68
C GLY A 613 -46.35 6.69 18.10
N GLN A 614 -47.31 7.50 17.63
CA GLN A 614 -48.69 7.52 18.10
C GLN A 614 -49.61 6.75 17.14
N ARG A 615 -50.33 5.75 17.65
CA ARG A 615 -51.35 5.02 16.87
C ARG A 615 -52.72 5.65 17.11
N PHE A 616 -53.18 6.43 16.15
CA PHE A 616 -54.53 7.00 16.16
C PHE A 616 -55.52 6.11 15.39
N SER A 617 -56.73 5.94 15.93
CA SER A 617 -57.77 5.06 15.37
C SER A 617 -59.18 5.61 15.61
N GLY A 618 -59.51 6.69 14.91
CA GLY A 618 -60.88 7.19 14.77
C GLY A 618 -61.15 8.53 15.46
N GLY A 619 -61.67 9.48 14.68
CA GLY A 619 -61.96 10.86 15.07
C GLY A 619 -61.49 11.83 13.97
N GLN A 620 -61.93 13.09 14.03
CA GLN A 620 -61.59 14.07 12.99
C GLN A 620 -60.19 14.64 13.24
N VAL A 621 -59.27 14.40 12.30
CA VAL A 621 -58.00 15.12 12.22
C VAL A 621 -58.25 16.50 11.63
N LEU A 622 -57.75 17.54 12.30
CA LEU A 622 -57.83 18.93 11.85
C LEU A 622 -56.42 19.47 11.57
N LEU A 623 -56.29 20.33 10.55
CA LEU A 623 -55.07 21.13 10.39
C LEU A 623 -55.09 22.23 11.45
N ALA A 624 -54.05 22.24 12.28
CA ALA A 624 -53.78 23.28 13.26
C ALA A 624 -52.53 24.09 12.88
N TYR A 625 -52.48 25.33 13.32
CA TYR A 625 -51.35 26.23 13.16
C TYR A 625 -50.87 26.75 14.52
N VAL A 626 -49.58 26.53 14.80
CA VAL A 626 -48.88 26.97 16.02
C VAL A 626 -48.01 28.19 15.68
N PRO A 627 -48.20 29.34 16.35
CA PRO A 627 -47.42 30.54 16.10
C PRO A 627 -46.07 30.51 16.82
N VAL A 628 -45.00 30.80 16.10
CA VAL A 628 -43.64 31.00 16.62
C VAL A 628 -43.05 32.29 16.05
N LEU A 629 -41.97 32.81 16.65
CA LEU A 629 -41.12 33.78 15.96
C LEU A 629 -40.18 33.01 15.01
N VAL A 630 -40.29 33.28 13.71
CA VAL A 630 -39.37 32.75 12.70
C VAL A 630 -38.31 33.80 12.39
N ALA A 631 -37.06 33.38 12.38
CA ALA A 631 -35.94 34.15 11.86
C ALA A 631 -35.07 33.27 10.95
N GLN A 632 -35.08 33.51 9.64
CA GLN A 632 -34.20 32.85 8.69
C GLN A 632 -33.25 33.84 8.04
N THR A 633 -31.97 33.50 8.03
CA THR A 633 -30.88 34.35 7.53
C THR A 633 -30.00 33.61 6.52
N THR A 634 -29.43 34.37 5.58
CA THR A 634 -28.31 33.93 4.74
C THR A 634 -27.09 34.74 5.14
N VAL A 635 -26.12 34.08 5.77
CA VAL A 635 -24.80 34.64 6.13
C VAL A 635 -23.83 34.36 4.99
N ARG A 636 -23.15 35.40 4.51
CA ARG A 636 -22.16 35.32 3.43
C ARG A 636 -20.74 35.35 4.01
N TYR A 637 -19.89 34.46 3.53
CA TYR A 637 -18.48 34.36 3.91
C TYR A 637 -17.61 34.66 2.69
N SER A 638 -16.73 35.66 2.80
CA SER A 638 -15.93 36.20 1.69
C SER A 638 -14.49 36.45 2.13
N GLN A 639 -13.56 35.57 1.77
CA GLN A 639 -12.14 35.71 2.08
C GLN A 639 -11.31 35.77 0.80
N LYS A 640 -11.01 36.99 0.32
CA LYS A 640 -10.35 37.23 -0.97
C LYS A 640 -8.97 36.55 -1.10
N SER A 641 -8.22 36.39 -0.01
CA SER A 641 -6.92 35.68 -0.04
C SER A 641 -7.04 34.18 -0.26
N ALA A 642 -8.20 33.60 0.07
CA ALA A 642 -8.53 32.19 -0.10
C ALA A 642 -9.38 31.92 -1.36
N GLN A 643 -9.83 32.98 -2.04
CA GLN A 643 -10.86 32.94 -3.11
C GLN A 643 -12.23 32.37 -2.67
N ILE A 644 -12.48 32.24 -1.36
CA ILE A 644 -13.72 31.69 -0.81
C ILE A 644 -14.83 32.73 -0.86
N TYR A 645 -15.95 32.35 -1.49
CA TYR A 645 -17.18 33.13 -1.61
C TYR A 645 -18.40 32.22 -1.43
N THR A 646 -18.63 31.74 -0.21
CA THR A 646 -19.72 30.80 0.11
C THR A 646 -20.79 31.43 1.00
N THR A 647 -21.91 30.73 1.19
CA THR A 647 -22.99 31.15 2.09
C THR A 647 -23.44 30.00 2.99
N ARG A 648 -23.96 30.35 4.17
CA ARG A 648 -24.64 29.42 5.08
C ARG A 648 -25.98 30.02 5.48
N ARG A 649 -27.00 29.18 5.61
CA ARG A 649 -28.32 29.60 6.09
C ARG A 649 -28.52 29.14 7.52
N TYR A 650 -29.03 30.03 8.36
CA TYR A 650 -29.41 29.74 9.73
C TYR A 650 -30.89 30.11 9.89
N ALA A 651 -31.70 29.15 10.32
CA ALA A 651 -33.11 29.35 10.64
C ALA A 651 -33.34 29.06 12.12
N PHE A 652 -34.23 29.85 12.73
CA PHE A 652 -34.60 29.75 14.13
C PHE A 652 -36.12 29.85 14.28
N HIS A 653 -36.71 28.94 15.05
CA HIS A 653 -38.14 28.92 15.39
C HIS A 653 -38.26 29.03 16.92
N VAL A 654 -38.63 30.21 17.42
CA VAL A 654 -38.77 30.47 18.87
C VAL A 654 -40.25 30.35 19.26
N PRO A 655 -40.70 29.24 19.89
CA PRO A 655 -42.06 29.09 20.38
C PRO A 655 -42.30 29.95 21.63
N GLU A 656 -43.57 30.12 21.99
CA GLU A 656 -44.03 30.69 23.27
C GLU A 656 -43.35 32.02 23.69
N LEU A 657 -43.01 32.89 22.73
CA LEU A 657 -42.14 34.05 22.97
C LEU A 657 -42.62 34.91 24.14
N MET A 658 -41.76 35.06 25.14
CA MET A 658 -42.03 35.83 26.35
C MET A 658 -42.00 37.35 26.07
N PRO A 659 -42.89 38.15 26.71
CA PRO A 659 -42.93 39.61 26.53
C PRO A 659 -41.62 40.34 26.88
N SER A 660 -40.79 39.75 27.73
CA SER A 660 -39.46 40.24 28.11
C SER A 660 -38.51 39.07 28.37
N GLY A 661 -37.21 39.36 28.50
CA GLY A 661 -36.13 38.37 28.66
C GLY A 661 -35.19 38.29 27.45
N LEU A 662 -34.11 37.54 27.59
CA LEU A 662 -33.21 37.19 26.48
C LEU A 662 -33.81 36.03 25.66
N VAL A 663 -33.28 35.80 24.46
CA VAL A 663 -33.59 34.63 23.62
C VAL A 663 -32.28 33.87 23.37
N HIS A 664 -32.26 32.59 23.72
CA HIS A 664 -31.13 31.69 23.45
C HIS A 664 -31.31 31.11 22.05
N TRP A 665 -30.91 31.88 21.03
CA TRP A 665 -31.12 31.53 19.62
C TRP A 665 -30.52 30.16 19.25
N ASP A 666 -29.42 29.78 19.88
CA ASP A 666 -28.77 28.47 19.79
C ASP A 666 -29.64 27.29 20.27
N GLU A 667 -30.56 27.52 21.21
CA GLU A 667 -31.54 26.51 21.66
C GLU A 667 -32.76 26.38 20.73
N HIS A 668 -32.87 27.25 19.71
CA HIS A 668 -34.04 27.38 18.84
C HIS A 668 -33.75 27.16 17.35
N VAL A 669 -32.63 26.51 17.02
CA VAL A 669 -32.24 26.17 15.64
C VAL A 669 -33.31 25.31 14.96
N ALA A 670 -33.66 25.65 13.72
CA ALA A 670 -34.73 25.03 12.94
C ALA A 670 -34.28 24.67 11.51
N PRO A 671 -35.02 23.79 10.80
CA PRO A 671 -34.81 23.53 9.38
C PRO A 671 -34.98 24.80 8.53
N VAL A 672 -34.14 24.94 7.50
CA VAL A 672 -34.18 26.06 6.55
C VAL A 672 -35.29 25.83 5.53
N VAL A 673 -36.21 26.78 5.40
CA VAL A 673 -37.36 26.74 4.48
C VAL A 673 -37.05 27.51 3.20
N ASP A 674 -37.53 27.03 2.05
CA ASP A 674 -37.56 27.84 0.83
C ASP A 674 -38.59 28.97 1.00
N SER A 675 -38.14 30.22 1.00
CA SER A 675 -39.03 31.38 1.19
C SER A 675 -40.10 31.52 0.10
N ARG A 676 -39.93 30.84 -1.06
CA ARG A 676 -40.92 30.75 -2.14
C ARG A 676 -42.07 29.77 -1.82
N GLN A 677 -41.91 28.93 -0.81
CA GLN A 677 -42.92 27.98 -0.32
C GLN A 677 -43.67 28.52 0.92
N LEU A 678 -43.36 29.73 1.39
CA LEU A 678 -44.10 30.40 2.44
C LEU A 678 -45.28 31.19 1.85
N SER A 679 -46.45 31.07 2.47
CA SER A 679 -47.63 31.85 2.12
C SER A 679 -47.86 33.00 3.11
N ARG A 680 -48.50 34.09 2.69
CA ARG A 680 -49.03 35.13 3.60
C ARG A 680 -50.45 34.83 4.09
N GLU A 681 -51.09 33.79 3.54
CA GLU A 681 -52.43 33.29 3.91
C GLU A 681 -52.38 31.78 4.24
N PRO A 682 -53.28 31.25 5.08
CA PRO A 682 -53.31 29.82 5.41
C PRO A 682 -53.45 28.92 4.17
N PHE A 683 -52.70 27.81 4.11
CA PHE A 683 -52.72 26.89 2.97
C PHE A 683 -54.05 26.13 2.78
N ASN A 684 -54.92 26.15 3.79
CA ASN A 684 -56.29 25.62 3.70
C ASN A 684 -57.26 26.68 4.25
N ALA A 685 -58.10 27.23 3.38
CA ALA A 685 -59.08 28.26 3.73
C ALA A 685 -60.37 27.72 4.36
N ASN A 686 -60.52 26.39 4.47
CA ASN A 686 -61.59 25.78 5.26
C ASN A 686 -61.18 25.70 6.74
N VAL A 687 -62.17 25.86 7.62
CA VAL A 687 -62.08 25.98 9.09
C VAL A 687 -60.88 25.21 9.68
N ALA A 688 -59.82 25.96 9.98
CA ALA A 688 -58.61 25.47 10.61
C ALA A 688 -58.64 25.72 12.13
N VAL A 689 -57.64 25.19 12.82
CA VAL A 689 -57.42 25.39 14.25
C VAL A 689 -56.17 26.26 14.43
N TYR A 690 -56.21 27.25 15.31
CA TYR A 690 -55.07 28.15 15.55
C TYR A 690 -54.79 28.24 17.04
N GLN A 691 -53.53 28.17 17.45
CA GLN A 691 -53.18 28.48 18.83
C GLN A 691 -53.25 30.01 19.05
N GLU A 692 -53.78 30.46 20.18
CA GLU A 692 -53.72 31.88 20.56
C GLU A 692 -52.25 32.29 20.78
N PRO A 693 -51.71 33.28 20.03
CA PRO A 693 -50.30 33.65 20.11
C PRO A 693 -49.95 34.30 21.46
N THR A 694 -48.73 34.09 21.94
CA THR A 694 -48.28 34.71 23.19
C THR A 694 -48.15 36.24 23.05
N ALA A 695 -48.31 36.95 24.16
CA ALA A 695 -48.23 38.40 24.19
C ALA A 695 -46.89 38.98 23.69
N GLY A 696 -45.80 38.19 23.70
CA GLY A 696 -44.52 38.58 23.11
C GLY A 696 -44.47 38.50 21.58
N LEU A 697 -45.22 37.56 20.96
CA LEU A 697 -45.37 37.49 19.49
C LEU A 697 -46.25 38.63 18.96
N THR A 698 -47.16 39.16 19.78
CA THR A 698 -48.07 40.25 19.42
C THR A 698 -47.58 41.65 19.80
N ASP A 699 -46.34 41.82 20.30
CA ASP A 699 -45.75 43.15 20.57
C ASP A 699 -44.76 43.55 19.47
N PRO A 700 -45.09 44.54 18.61
CA PRO A 700 -44.19 45.05 17.58
C PRO A 700 -42.86 45.59 18.12
N LYS A 701 -42.80 46.07 19.37
CA LYS A 701 -41.54 46.55 19.98
C LYS A 701 -40.63 45.38 20.34
N ARG A 702 -41.17 44.34 20.98
CA ARG A 702 -40.47 43.08 21.30
C ARG A 702 -39.95 42.41 20.03
N VAL A 703 -40.82 42.18 19.05
CA VAL A 703 -40.47 41.52 17.77
C VAL A 703 -39.43 42.35 17.00
N LYS A 704 -39.54 43.68 16.95
CA LYS A 704 -38.55 44.54 16.27
C LYS A 704 -37.20 44.63 17.01
N ALA A 705 -37.18 44.52 18.34
CA ALA A 705 -35.92 44.44 19.08
C ALA A 705 -35.16 43.14 18.76
N LEU A 706 -35.88 42.01 18.74
CA LEU A 706 -35.31 40.70 18.43
C LEU A 706 -34.81 40.57 16.98
N GLN A 707 -35.37 41.37 16.05
CA GLN A 707 -34.91 41.44 14.66
C GLN A 707 -33.45 41.89 14.54
N LYS A 708 -33.02 42.78 15.43
CA LYS A 708 -31.62 43.20 15.56
C LYS A 708 -30.81 42.17 16.36
N ASP A 709 -31.41 41.62 17.41
CA ASP A 709 -30.76 40.68 18.32
C ASP A 709 -30.24 39.43 17.60
N VAL A 710 -31.03 38.81 16.70
CA VAL A 710 -30.57 37.65 15.91
C VAL A 710 -29.41 37.95 14.96
N VAL A 711 -29.35 39.17 14.41
CA VAL A 711 -28.25 39.63 13.55
C VAL A 711 -26.99 39.93 14.38
N ASP A 712 -27.15 40.54 15.56
CA ASP A 712 -26.06 40.78 16.50
C ASP A 712 -25.53 39.46 17.11
N PHE A 713 -26.40 38.48 17.37
CA PHE A 713 -26.05 37.11 17.74
C PHE A 713 -25.21 36.44 16.65
N LEU A 714 -25.73 36.32 15.42
CA LEU A 714 -25.02 35.67 14.31
C LEU A 714 -23.68 36.35 13.97
N TYR A 715 -23.58 37.68 14.08
CA TYR A 715 -22.30 38.38 13.93
C TYR A 715 -21.28 37.91 14.99
N ASN A 716 -21.73 37.71 16.23
CA ASN A 716 -20.88 37.27 17.33
C ASN A 716 -20.59 35.76 17.32
N THR A 717 -21.49 34.90 16.83
CA THR A 717 -21.38 33.43 16.91
C THR A 717 -21.10 32.72 15.59
N ALA A 718 -21.60 33.21 14.45
CA ALA A 718 -21.44 32.52 13.17
C ALA A 718 -19.99 32.62 12.68
N ARG A 719 -19.38 31.46 12.42
CA ARG A 719 -17.99 31.30 11.98
C ARG A 719 -17.93 30.23 10.90
N LEU A 720 -17.02 30.43 9.94
CA LEU A 720 -16.64 29.41 8.97
C LEU A 720 -15.19 29.03 9.24
N ILE A 721 -14.98 27.80 9.72
CA ILE A 721 -13.64 27.25 9.97
C ILE A 721 -13.22 26.46 8.72
N ILE A 722 -11.99 26.68 8.28
CA ILE A 722 -11.35 25.97 7.16
C ILE A 722 -9.93 25.58 7.57
N PRO A 723 -9.36 24.49 7.04
CA PRO A 723 -7.95 24.20 7.21
C PRO A 723 -7.11 25.18 6.37
N TYR A 724 -5.90 25.49 6.83
CA TYR A 724 -4.97 26.39 6.17
C TYR A 724 -3.52 25.89 6.33
N HIS A 725 -2.75 25.94 5.24
CA HIS A 725 -1.38 25.47 5.21
C HIS A 725 -0.41 26.65 5.09
N LYS A 726 0.29 26.95 6.17
CA LYS A 726 1.14 28.14 6.34
C LYS A 726 2.25 28.27 5.29
N LYS A 727 2.97 27.17 5.02
CA LYS A 727 4.06 27.10 4.03
C LYS A 727 3.60 27.41 2.59
N PHE A 728 2.56 26.72 2.12
CA PHE A 728 2.06 26.83 0.74
C PHE A 728 1.02 27.96 0.56
N LYS A 729 0.55 28.55 1.67
CA LYS A 729 -0.56 29.52 1.73
C LYS A 729 -1.85 28.98 1.12
N LEU A 730 -2.06 27.67 1.27
CA LEU A 730 -3.14 26.91 0.66
C LEU A 730 -4.32 26.83 1.64
N TYR A 731 -5.52 27.13 1.17
CA TYR A 731 -6.74 27.16 1.99
C TYR A 731 -7.65 25.98 1.63
N GLY A 732 -8.31 25.40 2.62
CA GLY A 732 -9.41 24.47 2.41
C GLY A 732 -10.60 25.16 1.77
N ASP A 733 -11.28 24.44 0.87
CA ASP A 733 -12.55 24.89 0.32
C ASP A 733 -13.67 24.38 1.25
N PRO A 734 -14.52 25.26 1.82
CA PRO A 734 -15.51 24.93 2.84
C PRO A 734 -16.66 24.05 2.36
N ASP A 735 -16.75 23.81 1.05
CA ASP A 735 -17.78 22.99 0.41
C ASP A 735 -17.19 21.69 -0.20
N THR A 736 -15.93 21.35 0.13
CA THR A 736 -15.21 20.13 -0.28
C THR A 736 -14.79 19.24 0.89
N ASP A 737 -14.41 17.98 0.62
CA ASP A 737 -13.90 17.08 1.67
C ASP A 737 -12.45 17.40 2.08
N MET A 738 -12.10 17.06 3.31
CA MET A 738 -10.75 17.22 3.88
C MET A 738 -9.70 16.43 3.08
N SER A 739 -10.08 15.31 2.46
CA SER A 739 -9.20 14.51 1.60
C SER A 739 -8.71 15.28 0.37
N ASP A 740 -9.56 16.07 -0.29
CA ASP A 740 -9.18 16.91 -1.44
C ASP A 740 -8.26 18.06 -1.05
N TYR A 741 -8.40 18.58 0.18
CA TYR A 741 -7.45 19.55 0.73
C TYR A 741 -6.08 18.91 1.04
N GLN A 742 -6.07 17.77 1.74
CA GLN A 742 -4.84 17.02 2.03
C GLN A 742 -4.11 16.55 0.76
N ALA A 743 -4.85 16.17 -0.29
CA ALA A 743 -4.28 15.82 -1.59
C ALA A 743 -3.56 17.01 -2.25
N ARG A 744 -4.16 18.20 -2.24
CA ARG A 744 -3.55 19.45 -2.77
C ARG A 744 -2.29 19.85 -2.00
N VAL A 745 -2.32 19.74 -0.67
CA VAL A 745 -1.15 19.95 0.21
C VAL A 745 -0.03 18.96 -0.11
N THR A 746 -0.37 17.67 -0.16
CA THR A 746 0.59 16.59 -0.44
C THR A 746 1.21 16.73 -1.82
N GLN A 747 0.45 17.21 -2.81
CA GLN A 747 0.95 17.45 -4.15
C GLN A 747 1.99 18.57 -4.20
N GLN A 748 1.73 19.74 -3.58
CA GLN A 748 2.75 20.81 -3.54
C GLN A 748 3.97 20.45 -2.66
N ALA A 749 3.79 19.64 -1.62
CA ALA A 749 4.90 19.10 -0.85
C ALA A 749 5.77 18.14 -1.66
N ARG A 750 5.17 17.31 -2.53
CA ARG A 750 5.92 16.47 -3.49
C ARG A 750 6.65 17.31 -4.52
N GLU A 751 5.96 18.26 -5.17
CA GLU A 751 6.57 19.15 -6.17
C GLU A 751 7.78 19.88 -5.59
N ALA A 752 7.65 20.50 -4.40
CA ALA A 752 8.75 21.22 -3.75
C ALA A 752 9.86 20.31 -3.18
N ARG A 753 9.55 19.05 -2.85
CA ARG A 753 10.52 18.01 -2.47
C ARG A 753 11.32 17.55 -3.68
N ASP A 754 10.66 17.24 -4.78
CA ASP A 754 11.26 16.71 -5.99
C ASP A 754 12.17 17.77 -6.61
N ASP A 755 11.74 19.04 -6.56
CA ASP A 755 12.54 20.22 -6.91
C ASP A 755 13.82 20.36 -6.03
N GLU A 756 13.81 19.91 -4.77
CA GLU A 756 14.98 19.90 -3.89
C GLU A 756 15.85 18.65 -4.07
N MET A 757 15.24 17.50 -4.36
CA MET A 757 15.93 16.28 -4.76
C MET A 757 16.71 16.48 -6.06
N ASP A 758 16.15 17.08 -7.11
CA ASP A 758 16.87 17.29 -8.37
C ASP A 758 18.12 18.18 -8.20
N LYS A 759 18.07 19.14 -7.28
CA LYS A 759 19.23 19.96 -6.89
C LYS A 759 20.28 19.14 -6.12
N LEU A 760 19.86 18.17 -5.30
CA LEU A 760 20.74 17.20 -4.66
C LEU A 760 21.36 16.24 -5.70
N ASN A 761 20.54 15.65 -6.56
CA ASN A 761 20.91 14.72 -7.63
C ASN A 761 21.97 15.36 -8.54
N GLN A 762 21.77 16.62 -8.94
CA GLN A 762 22.74 17.37 -9.74
C GLN A 762 24.05 17.62 -8.98
N LYS A 763 24.01 17.92 -7.67
CA LYS A 763 25.20 18.14 -6.84
C LYS A 763 26.03 16.86 -6.67
N TYR A 764 25.40 15.75 -6.27
CA TYR A 764 26.11 14.51 -5.95
C TYR A 764 26.45 13.71 -7.21
N GLY A 765 25.61 13.72 -8.25
CA GLY A 765 25.94 13.17 -9.58
C GLY A 765 27.22 13.81 -10.14
N ALA A 766 27.28 15.13 -10.19
CA ALA A 766 28.48 15.86 -10.65
C ALA A 766 29.71 15.74 -9.71
N ALA A 767 29.58 15.08 -8.56
CA ALA A 767 30.69 14.68 -7.70
C ALA A 767 31.09 13.21 -7.94
N MET A 768 30.11 12.30 -8.09
CA MET A 768 30.31 10.91 -8.50
C MET A 768 31.01 10.81 -9.87
N ASP A 769 30.55 11.55 -10.88
CA ASP A 769 31.15 11.61 -12.22
C ASP A 769 32.67 11.90 -12.15
N ARG A 770 33.08 12.76 -11.21
CA ARG A 770 34.49 13.15 -11.00
C ARG A 770 35.29 12.06 -10.29
N LEU A 771 34.67 11.32 -9.37
CA LEU A 771 35.32 10.18 -8.72
C LEU A 771 35.46 9.01 -9.69
N GLU A 772 34.43 8.71 -10.48
CA GLU A 772 34.48 7.70 -11.54
C GLU A 772 35.52 8.07 -12.61
N GLU A 773 35.62 9.34 -13.03
CA GLU A 773 36.66 9.77 -13.98
C GLU A 773 38.09 9.63 -13.39
N LYS A 774 38.30 10.00 -12.11
CA LYS A 774 39.57 9.76 -11.41
C LYS A 774 39.90 8.26 -11.36
N LEU A 775 38.96 7.43 -10.92
CA LEU A 775 39.09 5.98 -10.76
C LEU A 775 39.44 5.34 -12.10
N ARG A 776 38.61 5.57 -13.11
CA ARG A 776 38.78 5.08 -14.48
C ARG A 776 40.04 5.60 -15.15
N ARG A 777 40.59 6.74 -14.71
CA ARG A 777 41.92 7.19 -15.12
C ARG A 777 43.02 6.37 -14.43
N LYS A 778 42.94 6.16 -13.11
CA LYS A 778 43.91 5.38 -12.34
C LYS A 778 43.97 3.92 -12.74
N GLU A 779 42.82 3.30 -13.04
CA GLU A 779 42.76 1.95 -13.64
C GLU A 779 43.55 1.87 -14.96
N ARG A 780 43.41 2.86 -15.85
CA ARG A 780 44.13 2.90 -17.13
C ARG A 780 45.63 3.15 -16.98
N GLU A 781 46.04 3.95 -15.99
CA GLU A 781 47.45 4.13 -15.63
C GLU A 781 48.04 2.78 -15.13
N LEU A 782 47.35 2.10 -14.21
CA LEU A 782 47.73 0.77 -13.70
C LEU A 782 47.74 -0.32 -14.79
N GLU A 783 46.79 -0.32 -15.73
CA GLU A 783 46.78 -1.27 -16.85
C GLU A 783 47.98 -1.08 -17.79
N ALA A 784 48.39 0.18 -18.05
CA ALA A 784 49.55 0.49 -18.86
C ALA A 784 50.85 -0.03 -18.20
N GLU A 785 51.04 0.22 -16.89
CA GLU A 785 52.17 -0.30 -16.11
C GLU A 785 52.19 -1.84 -16.12
N ARG A 786 51.03 -2.48 -15.93
CA ARG A 786 50.84 -3.94 -16.01
C ARG A 786 51.05 -4.52 -17.41
N MET A 787 51.03 -3.72 -18.47
CA MET A 787 51.44 -4.13 -19.82
C MET A 787 52.94 -3.94 -20.02
N GLU A 788 53.51 -2.80 -19.60
CA GLU A 788 54.94 -2.55 -19.74
C GLU A 788 55.80 -3.59 -18.99
N ILE A 789 55.40 -3.99 -17.78
CA ILE A 789 56.02 -5.10 -17.03
C ILE A 789 55.95 -6.42 -17.79
N ARG A 790 54.87 -6.63 -18.57
CA ARG A 790 54.61 -7.87 -19.33
C ARG A 790 55.53 -7.97 -20.55
N ASP A 791 55.76 -6.86 -21.23
CA ASP A 791 56.63 -6.83 -22.39
C ASP A 791 58.11 -6.73 -22.01
N ARG A 792 58.49 -6.01 -20.94
CA ARG A 792 59.83 -6.14 -20.33
C ARG A 792 60.15 -7.57 -19.87
N LYS A 793 59.14 -8.33 -19.40
CA LYS A 793 59.26 -9.78 -19.11
C LYS A 793 59.44 -10.64 -20.36
N ARG A 794 58.96 -10.21 -21.53
CA ARG A 794 59.19 -10.87 -22.82
C ARG A 794 60.60 -10.62 -23.37
N GLU A 795 61.10 -9.38 -23.28
CA GLU A 795 62.51 -9.09 -23.65
C GLU A 795 63.49 -9.89 -22.80
N SER A 796 63.20 -10.08 -21.50
CA SER A 796 64.01 -10.88 -20.58
C SER A 796 64.13 -12.38 -20.93
N LEU A 797 63.37 -12.90 -21.91
CA LEU A 797 63.33 -14.33 -22.25
C LEU A 797 64.14 -14.74 -23.48
N TYR A 798 64.71 -13.79 -24.24
CA TYR A 798 65.50 -14.10 -25.45
C TYR A 798 67.03 -14.10 -25.26
N THR A 799 67.54 -13.66 -24.11
CA THR A 799 68.99 -13.36 -23.92
C THR A 799 69.76 -14.43 -23.13
N THR A 800 69.31 -15.68 -23.17
CA THR A 800 69.96 -16.83 -22.48
C THR A 800 70.05 -18.08 -23.37
N GLY A 801 70.23 -17.91 -24.69
CA GLY A 801 70.30 -19.01 -25.66
C GLY A 801 71.71 -19.49 -26.03
N GLU A 802 72.69 -18.59 -26.17
CA GLU A 802 73.98 -18.88 -26.83
C GLU A 802 75.19 -18.48 -25.98
N ALA A 803 75.62 -19.32 -25.03
CA ALA A 803 76.84 -19.06 -24.24
C ALA A 803 77.61 -20.30 -23.73
N VAL A 804 77.27 -21.53 -24.18
CA VAL A 804 77.82 -22.78 -23.60
C VAL A 804 79.05 -23.33 -24.37
N LEU A 805 79.42 -22.74 -25.51
CA LEU A 805 80.43 -23.30 -26.44
C LEU A 805 81.71 -22.45 -26.64
N SER A 806 82.17 -21.71 -25.62
CA SER A 806 83.39 -20.88 -25.71
C SER A 806 84.43 -21.05 -24.60
N ILE A 807 84.37 -22.13 -23.80
CA ILE A 807 85.39 -22.44 -22.77
C ILE A 807 86.53 -23.30 -23.37
N PHE A 808 87.16 -22.85 -24.46
CA PHE A 808 88.37 -23.51 -25.02
C PHE A 808 89.31 -22.58 -25.83
N LYS A 809 89.72 -21.46 -25.22
CA LYS A 809 91.02 -20.74 -25.44
C LYS A 809 91.06 -19.48 -24.57
N GLY A 810 91.64 -19.58 -23.38
CA GLY A 810 91.67 -18.45 -22.44
C GLY A 810 92.79 -17.44 -22.70
N ARG A 811 92.53 -16.16 -22.45
CA ARG A 811 93.52 -15.21 -21.92
C ARG A 811 92.88 -13.97 -21.27
N THR A 812 93.52 -13.51 -20.20
CA THR A 812 93.51 -12.14 -19.62
C THR A 812 92.18 -11.45 -19.27
N ASN A 813 91.92 -11.40 -17.96
CA ASN A 813 91.51 -10.23 -17.15
C ASN A 813 90.63 -9.13 -17.81
N TYR A 814 89.38 -8.96 -17.34
CA TYR A 814 88.93 -7.78 -16.54
C TYR A 814 87.44 -7.85 -16.13
N THR A 815 87.10 -8.39 -14.94
CA THR A 815 85.71 -8.33 -14.41
C THR A 815 85.64 -8.50 -12.89
N LEU A 816 85.35 -7.42 -12.14
CA LEU A 816 84.85 -7.50 -10.76
C LEU A 816 84.18 -6.20 -10.25
N SER A 817 83.22 -5.64 -11.00
CA SER A 817 82.53 -4.38 -10.61
C SER A 817 81.11 -4.17 -11.17
N ARG A 818 80.35 -5.25 -11.48
CA ARG A 818 79.00 -5.14 -12.10
C ARG A 818 77.90 -6.08 -11.54
N MET A 819 77.90 -6.39 -10.24
CA MET A 819 76.81 -7.15 -9.57
C MET A 819 76.12 -6.38 -8.43
N SER A 820 75.68 -5.14 -8.66
CA SER A 820 75.00 -4.31 -7.65
C SER A 820 73.77 -3.53 -8.12
N ARG A 821 73.28 -3.74 -9.36
CA ARG A 821 72.13 -2.98 -9.91
C ARG A 821 70.89 -3.80 -10.29
N ALA A 822 70.96 -5.13 -10.31
CA ALA A 822 69.82 -5.98 -10.70
C ALA A 822 68.64 -5.94 -9.69
N ASN A 823 68.92 -5.90 -8.38
CA ASN A 823 67.88 -6.00 -7.35
C ASN A 823 67.20 -4.66 -6.96
N ARG A 824 67.66 -3.50 -7.46
CA ARG A 824 67.03 -2.21 -7.09
C ARG A 824 65.75 -1.94 -7.89
N TYR A 825 65.75 -2.21 -9.19
CA TYR A 825 64.59 -1.91 -10.05
C TYR A 825 63.38 -2.81 -9.77
N LYS A 826 63.60 -4.08 -9.40
CA LYS A 826 62.50 -5.03 -9.19
C LYS A 826 61.56 -4.64 -8.05
N ARG A 827 62.08 -3.99 -7.00
CA ARG A 827 61.28 -3.48 -5.86
C ARG A 827 60.56 -2.17 -6.15
N GLN A 828 61.01 -1.39 -7.14
CA GLN A 828 60.39 -0.10 -7.44
C GLN A 828 59.08 -0.34 -8.19
N THR A 829 59.12 -1.09 -9.29
CA THR A 829 57.95 -1.41 -10.13
C THR A 829 56.95 -2.39 -9.48
N GLU A 830 57.28 -3.00 -8.34
CA GLU A 830 56.30 -3.71 -7.50
C GLU A 830 55.59 -2.73 -6.54
N ALA A 831 56.28 -1.71 -6.01
CA ALA A 831 55.70 -0.65 -5.17
C ALA A 831 54.87 0.38 -5.96
N ASP A 832 55.28 0.74 -7.18
CA ASP A 832 54.54 1.66 -8.06
C ASP A 832 53.10 1.14 -8.34
N ILE A 833 52.95 -0.19 -8.43
CA ILE A 833 51.65 -0.90 -8.54
C ILE A 833 50.88 -0.94 -7.22
N GLU A 834 51.58 -1.07 -6.09
CA GLU A 834 50.98 -1.10 -4.75
C GLU A 834 50.38 0.27 -4.40
N GLU A 835 51.12 1.36 -4.66
CA GLU A 835 50.63 2.76 -4.57
C GLU A 835 49.41 3.00 -5.46
N SER A 836 49.45 2.55 -6.72
CA SER A 836 48.29 2.67 -7.63
C SER A 836 47.06 1.88 -7.17
N HIS A 837 47.24 0.77 -6.46
CA HIS A 837 46.15 0.01 -5.84
C HIS A 837 45.60 0.66 -4.57
N GLU A 838 46.46 1.25 -3.74
CA GLU A 838 46.03 2.03 -2.57
C GLU A 838 45.17 3.22 -3.01
N VAL A 839 45.61 3.99 -4.02
CA VAL A 839 44.87 5.12 -4.58
C VAL A 839 43.52 4.70 -5.20
N ILE A 840 43.46 3.54 -5.88
CA ILE A 840 42.19 2.98 -6.37
C ILE A 840 41.26 2.67 -5.19
N SER A 841 41.77 1.99 -4.15
CA SER A 841 40.98 1.64 -2.97
C SER A 841 40.54 2.86 -2.14
N GLU A 842 41.29 3.96 -2.16
CA GLU A 842 40.86 5.24 -1.57
C GLU A 842 39.74 5.89 -2.40
N LEU A 843 39.84 5.88 -3.73
CA LEU A 843 38.78 6.40 -4.60
C LEU A 843 37.48 5.59 -4.52
N GLU A 844 37.58 4.26 -4.43
CA GLU A 844 36.43 3.38 -4.16
C GLU A 844 35.75 3.73 -2.82
N ARG A 845 36.54 4.06 -1.78
CA ARG A 845 36.02 4.52 -0.48
C ARG A 845 35.41 5.92 -0.54
N GLU A 846 36.06 6.88 -1.23
CA GLU A 846 35.48 8.21 -1.48
C GLU A 846 34.10 8.09 -2.17
N MET A 847 33.92 7.13 -3.08
CA MET A 847 32.62 6.89 -3.73
C MET A 847 31.58 6.29 -2.77
N VAL A 848 31.92 5.28 -1.98
CA VAL A 848 30.99 4.66 -1.01
C VAL A 848 30.56 5.66 0.08
N ASP A 849 31.49 6.44 0.62
CA ASP A 849 31.18 7.47 1.63
C ASP A 849 30.29 8.57 1.05
N LEU A 850 30.51 8.97 -0.21
CA LEU A 850 29.69 9.96 -0.92
C LEU A 850 28.29 9.42 -1.27
N GLU A 851 28.14 8.12 -1.54
CA GLU A 851 26.84 7.47 -1.79
C GLU A 851 26.04 7.41 -0.48
N ALA A 852 26.67 7.05 0.63
CA ALA A 852 26.05 7.07 1.96
C ALA A 852 25.64 8.50 2.40
N GLU A 853 26.46 9.52 2.15
CA GLU A 853 26.08 10.92 2.41
C GLU A 853 24.86 11.33 1.57
N TYR A 854 24.84 10.94 0.29
CA TYR A 854 23.72 11.21 -0.62
C TYR A 854 22.42 10.53 -0.18
N GLU A 855 22.45 9.26 0.20
CA GLU A 855 21.28 8.55 0.75
C GLU A 855 20.78 9.18 2.06
N GLN A 856 21.69 9.59 2.96
CA GLN A 856 21.31 10.33 4.16
C GLN A 856 20.58 11.64 3.80
N LYS A 857 21.11 12.40 2.83
CA LYS A 857 20.52 13.69 2.42
C LYS A 857 19.17 13.52 1.69
N LEU A 858 18.97 12.47 0.91
CA LEU A 858 17.65 12.11 0.37
C LEU A 858 16.63 11.81 1.48
N ASN A 859 17.05 11.12 2.54
CA ASN A 859 16.19 10.81 3.68
C ASN A 859 15.85 12.06 4.51
N GLU A 860 16.82 12.95 4.76
CA GLU A 860 16.59 14.26 5.39
C GLU A 860 15.57 15.10 4.61
N ILE A 861 15.69 15.16 3.27
CA ILE A 861 14.73 15.86 2.40
C ILE A 861 13.34 15.22 2.46
N ASN A 862 13.24 13.89 2.42
CA ASN A 862 11.95 13.20 2.54
C ASN A 862 11.25 13.51 3.88
N GLN A 863 11.94 13.37 5.01
CA GLN A 863 11.36 13.61 6.34
C GLN A 863 10.89 15.06 6.48
N LYS A 864 11.75 16.02 6.12
CA LYS A 864 11.46 17.47 6.11
C LYS A 864 10.16 17.80 5.37
N TRP A 865 9.92 17.22 4.19
CA TRP A 865 8.72 17.53 3.41
C TRP A 865 7.47 16.76 3.86
N VAL A 866 7.61 15.61 4.52
CA VAL A 866 6.51 14.94 5.23
C VAL A 866 6.07 15.75 6.45
N GLU A 867 7.00 16.24 7.26
CA GLU A 867 6.70 17.13 8.40
C GLU A 867 6.02 18.43 7.95
N ILE A 868 6.57 19.08 6.91
CA ILE A 868 5.96 20.27 6.33
C ILE A 868 4.53 20.01 5.85
N ALA A 869 4.26 18.89 5.17
CA ALA A 869 2.92 18.56 4.66
C ALA A 869 1.87 18.28 5.76
N ALA A 870 2.31 18.02 6.99
CA ALA A 870 1.44 17.83 8.15
C ALA A 870 1.11 19.13 8.90
N ASP A 871 1.76 20.26 8.57
CA ASP A 871 1.59 21.59 9.18
C ASP A 871 0.29 22.28 8.71
N ILE A 872 -0.84 21.72 9.16
CA ILE A 872 -2.20 22.19 8.87
C ILE A 872 -2.74 22.94 10.10
N GLU A 873 -2.90 24.25 9.98
CA GLU A 873 -3.54 25.12 10.97
C GLU A 873 -5.05 25.25 10.68
N GLU A 874 -5.87 25.56 11.68
CA GLU A 874 -7.26 25.99 11.44
C GLU A 874 -7.34 27.51 11.26
N GLN A 875 -8.03 27.97 10.22
CA GLN A 875 -8.33 29.38 10.00
C GLN A 875 -9.84 29.65 10.11
N THR A 876 -10.19 30.62 10.95
CA THR A 876 -11.57 31.09 11.12
C THR A 876 -11.86 32.32 10.26
N ILE A 877 -12.96 32.29 9.51
CA ILE A 877 -13.54 33.43 8.79
C ILE A 877 -14.83 33.86 9.53
N SER A 878 -14.93 35.15 9.85
CA SER A 878 -16.12 35.76 10.48
C SER A 878 -16.86 36.66 9.48
N PRO A 879 -18.20 36.73 9.49
CA PRO A 879 -18.96 37.64 8.65
C PRO A 879 -18.95 39.07 9.23
N TYR A 880 -19.10 40.09 8.39
CA TYR A 880 -19.49 41.43 8.88
C TYR A 880 -21.02 41.52 8.97
N LYS A 881 -21.57 42.43 9.78
CA LYS A 881 -23.03 42.62 9.90
C LYS A 881 -23.76 42.88 8.57
N LYS A 882 -23.08 43.51 7.61
CA LYS A 882 -23.55 43.74 6.23
C LYS A 882 -23.67 42.47 5.37
N ASP A 883 -23.04 41.37 5.79
CA ASP A 883 -23.00 40.10 5.07
C ASP A 883 -24.03 39.10 5.63
N ILE A 884 -24.77 39.50 6.67
CA ILE A 884 -25.90 38.76 7.27
C ILE A 884 -27.20 39.33 6.68
N ALA A 885 -27.76 38.64 5.70
CA ALA A 885 -29.10 38.95 5.18
C ALA A 885 -30.16 38.24 6.01
N LEU A 886 -31.26 38.92 6.32
CA LEU A 886 -32.43 38.37 6.99
C LEU A 886 -33.51 38.14 5.91
N ASP A 887 -33.73 36.87 5.55
CA ASP A 887 -34.53 36.46 4.38
C ASP A 887 -36.01 36.31 4.72
N VAL A 888 -36.32 35.87 5.95
CA VAL A 888 -37.68 35.71 6.50
C VAL A 888 -37.63 36.11 7.96
N TYR A 889 -38.53 37.00 8.40
CA TYR A 889 -38.63 37.37 9.81
C TYR A 889 -40.04 37.81 10.19
N GLY A 890 -40.61 37.22 11.23
CA GLY A 890 -41.96 37.56 11.70
C GLY A 890 -42.64 36.41 12.42
N VAL A 891 -43.97 36.45 12.52
CA VAL A 891 -44.75 35.34 13.10
C VAL A 891 -44.92 34.25 12.06
N GLY A 892 -44.31 33.08 12.31
CA GLY A 892 -44.53 31.89 11.50
C GLY A 892 -45.58 30.98 12.12
N TRP A 893 -46.54 30.58 11.30
CA TRP A 893 -47.56 29.60 11.65
C TRP A 893 -47.12 28.22 11.16
N ILE A 894 -46.61 27.40 12.08
CA ILE A 894 -46.13 26.03 11.79
C ILE A 894 -47.34 25.07 11.77
N PRO A 895 -47.58 24.32 10.69
CA PRO A 895 -48.70 23.41 10.62
C PRO A 895 -48.47 22.16 11.48
N HIS A 896 -49.53 21.74 12.14
CA HIS A 896 -49.64 20.56 12.99
C HIS A 896 -50.95 19.84 12.68
N TYR A 897 -51.02 18.54 12.95
CA TYR A 897 -52.28 17.80 13.02
C TYR A 897 -52.82 17.83 14.44
N TYR A 898 -54.04 18.35 14.61
CA TYR A 898 -54.76 18.41 15.87
C TYR A 898 -55.86 17.34 15.91
N VAL A 899 -55.96 16.63 17.04
CA VAL A 899 -56.99 15.62 17.31
C VAL A 899 -57.48 15.78 18.75
N ASN A 900 -58.81 15.80 18.94
CA ASN A 900 -59.42 15.82 20.27
C ASN A 900 -59.64 14.38 20.79
N THR A 901 -58.71 13.88 21.61
CA THR A 901 -58.83 12.60 22.30
C THR A 901 -59.41 12.79 23.71
N GLY A 902 -60.73 12.66 23.84
CA GLY A 902 -61.41 12.57 25.14
C GLY A 902 -61.25 13.78 26.06
N GLY A 903 -61.01 14.97 25.51
CA GLY A 903 -60.78 16.20 26.28
C GLY A 903 -59.30 16.58 26.49
N GLN A 904 -58.35 15.74 26.06
CA GLN A 904 -56.95 16.13 25.90
C GLN A 904 -56.62 16.36 24.41
N PRO A 905 -55.93 17.46 24.05
CA PRO A 905 -55.54 17.74 22.68
C PRO A 905 -54.27 16.97 22.32
N LEU A 906 -54.33 16.12 21.30
CA LEU A 906 -53.14 15.58 20.66
C LEU A 906 -52.75 16.50 19.51
N VAL A 907 -51.53 17.02 19.54
CA VAL A 907 -50.99 17.95 18.54
C VAL A 907 -49.64 17.40 18.07
N VAL A 908 -49.49 17.17 16.76
CA VAL A 908 -48.31 16.54 16.16
C VAL A 908 -47.83 17.38 14.97
N PRO A 909 -46.52 17.67 14.81
CA PRO A 909 -46.02 18.45 13.67
C PRO A 909 -46.41 17.85 12.32
N ALA A 910 -46.93 18.70 11.42
CA ALA A 910 -47.17 18.39 10.01
C ALA A 910 -46.07 18.98 9.09
N PHE A 911 -45.06 19.58 9.72
CA PHE A 911 -43.87 20.15 9.11
C PHE A 911 -42.63 19.57 9.80
N GLY A 912 -41.63 19.23 8.99
CA GLY A 912 -40.34 18.63 9.33
C GLY A 912 -39.50 18.48 8.06
#